data_AF-A0A395T8N1-F1
#
_entry.id   AF-A0A395T8N1-F1
#
_cell.length_a   1.000
_cell.length_b   1.000
_cell.length_c   1.000
_cell.angle_alpha   90.00
_cell.angle_beta   90.00
_cell.angle_gamma   90.00
#
_symmetry.space_group_name_H-M   'P 1'
#
loop_
_entity.id
_entity.type
_entity.pdbx_description
1 polymer ?
#
loop_
_entity_poly.entity_id
_entity_poly.type
_entity_poly.pdbx_seq_one_letter_code
_entity_poly.pdbx_strand_id
1 'polypeptide(L)'
;MPLDTQATSKIKAVIDNACADPKVDIPGTTIVVVDRNGEIFAHSAGTRGIGTNEPMTLDNIFWIASCTKMLAGIACMQLVEQGKLKLDDGEHTETLLPELKGLKVLKPDGSLEEKKNSITLRMLLTHTAGFGYTFFNERLRDWTLPAGIDEFSGRIEDIISLPLLFQPGEGWEYGTGIDWAGMAVERVSGLSLNDYLQKNVFQPLGISNMSMFPDKEMRSKLAYMHQRDQDGRIRIRDHLQRLPLVIDPNSDSEAASIFNSGGAGMFAQPQQYGKILTMLLNGGTCPKSGSRVLRQETIDLMFSNSVEKFPNFSRQPIPAAKPDLTNRIEELYEVEGNPPQGWGLTFMLTNGGPTGRSKSTVQWAGLANLWWWADREHGVAGIVCTQILPFADSKVLDLWTDVETEIYKAILKSKRGCDAPPLEYPENMDPLRDGKLIVGEKPPVVQSSTCSYCIKTHKKCTMNWAWTQLQVSYALAAASRGESGIECIIPSRRKSSETSRSSTTSMGADDSNFDAESVAASYVTQSLPPVFDFSDIDTGVQDLNVPTYLSDSLEPLSFDLETQDNDALNANLYEIDFTDLNGSSDTLSEPFDIFPEPVASVVPRQFNTLPLIQLPEANISESEQSFFSPYSPNCTVSFNERDRRTKRRRVSTPGSGTRNSCYNSLSPFSVDQSMITRSNNQLISTNLLHIYHDVLEHNLACWLNEITCPFGRSKDINKQSSFSEWGSSWTNRVLRRTLSVDRGAQSAQLIHVAKHQEAAVAKAYHLSIMAFATQYAQGSRREKERYPSIADANDNPLSECMDELSEEFDRHLQRNLWDQARKALDDVADVESFRVVSAEMIFGLTQKPLSHEDKRNDWTSSVPLGGSFDADALSEEVTDIIENDGPPIFMERAARKMHVLKYRYDAERQGITKTRKNKRPVTLSLMSTEDQSTISLLYWLSVMFDTVSSSMTERPVVVVDANSQHDDAKGDRDWNVPLFIQDCLDKPKLVVHWPCSYGEAAEAIARSAPVKVLMFRHVHYLQNVLRQGESAEKVEDVIERSVRVYRYWNMTHGAFFRELLENYDSIPSRIQSWFICISAPMHLGVLLLADLVSHIDTNSLGLPTQTQNRINSKWILRIRERSAKELSDLARVTTPSTPQPSEFHHALNESMILTEPWTVIFIRAFSKAAIYWMGEANDLRGLEAKGEVDERLAQAEECVRALWILGKKSDGARRCAEVLSRAKRKLAV
;
A
#
# COMPACT_ATOMS: atom_id res chain seq x y z
N MET A 1 -11.48 -4.04 -30.70
CA MET A 1 -10.01 -4.10 -30.81
C MET A 1 -9.60 -5.51 -30.46
N PRO A 2 -8.81 -6.19 -31.28
CA PRO A 2 -8.25 -7.48 -30.88
C PRO A 2 -7.31 -7.27 -29.68
N LEU A 3 -7.36 -8.20 -28.71
CA LEU A 3 -6.40 -8.23 -27.62
C LEU A 3 -5.01 -8.57 -28.18
N ASP A 4 -3.96 -7.96 -27.63
CA ASP A 4 -2.60 -8.32 -28.05
C ASP A 4 -2.26 -9.77 -27.63
N THR A 5 -1.28 -10.38 -28.31
CA THR A 5 -0.91 -11.79 -28.08
C THR A 5 -0.40 -12.04 -26.67
N GLN A 6 0.24 -11.05 -26.06
CA GLN A 6 0.77 -11.14 -24.70
C GLN A 6 -0.38 -11.17 -23.67
N ALA A 7 -1.35 -10.27 -23.79
CA ALA A 7 -2.55 -10.21 -22.98
C ALA A 7 -3.40 -11.47 -23.14
N THR A 8 -3.59 -11.93 -24.37
CA THR A 8 -4.30 -13.19 -24.66
C THR A 8 -3.64 -14.37 -23.94
N SER A 9 -2.31 -14.46 -23.99
CA SER A 9 -1.56 -15.53 -23.32
C SER A 9 -1.64 -15.44 -21.79
N LYS A 10 -1.61 -14.22 -21.23
CA LYS A 10 -1.78 -13.99 -19.80
C LYS A 10 -3.16 -14.38 -19.31
N ILE A 11 -4.22 -13.93 -20.00
CA ILE A 11 -5.61 -14.27 -19.66
C ILE A 11 -5.80 -15.78 -19.74
N LYS A 12 -5.25 -16.43 -20.78
CA LYS A 12 -5.28 -17.89 -20.90
C LYS A 12 -4.61 -18.59 -19.72
N ALA A 13 -3.42 -18.12 -19.32
CA ALA A 13 -2.71 -18.67 -18.17
C ALA A 13 -3.49 -18.52 -16.85
N VAL A 14 -4.15 -17.38 -16.62
CA VAL A 14 -5.04 -17.17 -15.46
C VAL A 14 -6.15 -18.23 -15.44
N ILE A 15 -6.80 -18.43 -16.58
CA ILE A 15 -7.89 -19.40 -16.71
C ILE A 15 -7.40 -20.84 -16.52
N ASP A 16 -6.27 -21.21 -17.13
CA ASP A 16 -5.69 -22.55 -17.03
C ASP A 16 -5.25 -22.85 -15.59
N ASN A 17 -4.64 -21.87 -14.91
CA ASN A 17 -4.21 -22.01 -13.51
C ASN A 17 -5.39 -22.17 -12.55
N ALA A 18 -6.52 -21.50 -12.82
CA ALA A 18 -7.74 -21.65 -12.02
C ALA A 18 -8.38 -23.06 -12.11
N CYS A 19 -7.91 -23.89 -13.04
CA CYS A 19 -8.32 -25.29 -13.22
C CYS A 19 -7.18 -26.29 -12.97
N ALA A 20 -6.10 -25.87 -12.30
CA ALA A 20 -4.88 -26.68 -12.17
C ALA A 20 -5.08 -27.95 -11.33
N ASP A 21 -5.72 -27.85 -10.15
CA ASP A 21 -6.09 -29.00 -9.33
C ASP A 21 -7.60 -29.32 -9.44
N PRO A 22 -8.00 -30.37 -10.18
CA PRO A 22 -9.41 -30.68 -10.38
C PRO A 22 -10.16 -31.11 -9.11
N LYS A 23 -9.48 -31.37 -7.97
CA LYS A 23 -10.12 -31.77 -6.72
C LYS A 23 -10.55 -30.61 -5.84
N VAL A 24 -9.81 -29.50 -5.90
CA VAL A 24 -10.01 -28.33 -5.03
C VAL A 24 -10.18 -27.03 -5.81
N ASP A 25 -9.73 -26.94 -7.06
CA ASP A 25 -9.91 -25.76 -7.92
C ASP A 25 -11.21 -25.84 -8.73
N ILE A 26 -11.35 -25.04 -9.78
CA ILE A 26 -12.53 -25.04 -10.63
C ILE A 26 -12.44 -26.27 -11.57
N PRO A 27 -13.40 -27.21 -11.58
CA PRO A 27 -13.29 -28.44 -12.38
C PRO A 27 -13.20 -28.16 -13.87
N GLY A 28 -13.93 -27.14 -14.33
CA GLY A 28 -13.84 -26.60 -15.67
C GLY A 28 -14.62 -25.29 -15.82
N THR A 29 -14.15 -24.44 -16.70
CA THR A 29 -14.71 -23.10 -16.93
C THR A 29 -14.64 -22.73 -18.41
N THR A 30 -15.54 -21.84 -18.85
CA THR A 30 -15.50 -21.23 -20.17
C THR A 30 -15.68 -19.72 -20.03
N ILE A 31 -14.74 -18.96 -20.61
CA ILE A 31 -14.75 -17.50 -20.62
C ILE A 31 -14.96 -17.04 -22.06
N VAL A 32 -15.85 -16.07 -22.26
CA VAL A 32 -16.05 -15.39 -23.54
C VAL A 32 -16.03 -13.88 -23.31
N VAL A 33 -15.24 -13.17 -24.11
CA VAL A 33 -15.12 -11.71 -24.11
C VAL A 33 -15.44 -11.20 -25.50
N VAL A 34 -16.27 -10.17 -25.56
CA VAL A 34 -16.73 -9.55 -26.79
C VAL A 34 -16.48 -8.05 -26.78
N ASP A 35 -16.31 -7.47 -27.98
CA ASP A 35 -16.41 -6.04 -28.22
C ASP A 35 -17.65 -5.72 -29.06
N ARG A 36 -17.73 -4.48 -29.54
CA ARG A 36 -18.81 -4.02 -30.44
C ARG A 36 -18.88 -4.78 -31.78
N ASN A 37 -17.85 -5.48 -32.19
CA ASN A 37 -17.79 -6.21 -33.45
C ASN A 37 -18.03 -7.72 -33.27
N GLY A 38 -17.87 -8.24 -32.05
CA GLY A 38 -18.12 -9.63 -31.70
C GLY A 38 -17.09 -10.18 -30.73
N GLU A 39 -16.89 -11.49 -30.74
CA GLU A 39 -15.91 -12.18 -29.90
C GLU A 39 -14.48 -11.71 -30.18
N ILE A 40 -13.77 -11.35 -29.11
CA ILE A 40 -12.34 -10.96 -29.13
C ILE A 40 -11.47 -11.95 -28.37
N PHE A 41 -12.06 -12.77 -27.49
CA PHE A 41 -11.39 -13.82 -26.75
C PHE A 41 -12.41 -14.88 -26.32
N ALA A 42 -12.05 -16.14 -26.47
CA ALA A 42 -12.79 -17.25 -25.91
C ALA A 42 -11.82 -18.36 -25.53
N HIS A 43 -11.95 -18.90 -24.32
CA HIS A 43 -11.10 -19.99 -23.84
C HIS A 43 -11.85 -20.86 -22.84
N SER A 44 -11.55 -22.17 -22.88
CA SER A 44 -12.07 -23.16 -21.95
C SER A 44 -10.91 -23.91 -21.31
N ALA A 45 -11.01 -24.17 -20.00
CA ALA A 45 -10.01 -24.92 -19.25
C ALA A 45 -10.67 -25.95 -18.34
N GLY A 46 -9.88 -26.96 -17.95
CA GLY A 46 -10.31 -28.05 -17.10
C GLY A 46 -11.10 -29.14 -17.83
N THR A 47 -11.94 -29.82 -17.07
CA THR A 47 -12.76 -30.97 -17.47
C THR A 47 -14.25 -30.60 -17.44
N ARG A 48 -15.04 -31.30 -18.24
CA ARG A 48 -16.50 -31.10 -18.31
C ARG A 48 -17.19 -31.44 -16.98
N GLY A 49 -16.60 -32.35 -16.21
CA GLY A 49 -17.00 -32.71 -14.85
C GLY A 49 -15.88 -33.38 -14.10
N ILE A 50 -15.83 -33.18 -12.77
CA ILE A 50 -14.79 -33.78 -11.93
C ILE A 50 -14.77 -35.31 -12.06
N GLY A 51 -13.59 -35.89 -12.24
CA GLY A 51 -13.42 -37.34 -12.43
C GLY A 51 -13.76 -37.86 -13.83
N THR A 52 -14.15 -36.97 -14.76
CA THR A 52 -14.30 -37.32 -16.18
C THR A 52 -13.01 -37.01 -16.95
N ASN A 53 -12.74 -37.77 -18.01
CA ASN A 53 -11.64 -37.48 -18.94
C ASN A 53 -12.09 -36.57 -20.10
N GLU A 54 -13.33 -36.06 -20.07
CA GLU A 54 -13.86 -35.18 -21.10
C GLU A 54 -13.36 -33.75 -20.83
N PRO A 55 -12.60 -33.11 -21.73
CA PRO A 55 -12.16 -31.74 -21.52
C PRO A 55 -13.35 -30.78 -21.56
N MET A 56 -13.24 -29.67 -20.81
CA MET A 56 -14.13 -28.53 -21.01
C MET A 56 -13.78 -27.87 -22.35
N THR A 57 -14.80 -27.59 -23.14
CA THR A 57 -14.68 -27.03 -24.49
C THR A 57 -15.64 -25.87 -24.69
N LEU A 58 -15.34 -25.10 -25.73
CA LEU A 58 -16.17 -24.00 -26.21
C LEU A 58 -17.53 -24.47 -26.75
N ASP A 59 -17.76 -25.78 -26.95
CA ASP A 59 -19.05 -26.31 -27.40
C ASP A 59 -19.95 -26.77 -26.25
N ASN A 60 -19.48 -26.73 -25.00
CA ASN A 60 -20.25 -27.17 -23.86
C ASN A 60 -21.43 -26.23 -23.54
N ILE A 61 -22.51 -26.84 -23.06
CA ILE A 61 -23.75 -26.15 -22.64
C ILE A 61 -23.74 -25.98 -21.13
N PHE A 62 -24.16 -24.81 -20.67
CA PHE A 62 -24.26 -24.46 -19.26
C PHE A 62 -25.72 -24.16 -18.93
N TRP A 63 -26.16 -24.55 -17.74
CA TRP A 63 -27.35 -23.93 -17.17
C TRP A 63 -26.98 -22.52 -16.70
N ILE A 64 -27.52 -21.50 -17.36
CA ILE A 64 -27.08 -20.11 -17.12
C ILE A 64 -27.88 -19.43 -16.01
N ALA A 65 -28.84 -20.14 -15.40
CA ALA A 65 -29.63 -19.69 -14.26
C ALA A 65 -30.08 -18.23 -14.44
N SER A 66 -29.75 -17.35 -13.49
CA SER A 66 -30.19 -15.96 -13.45
C SER A 66 -29.66 -15.05 -14.57
N CYS A 67 -28.73 -15.49 -15.42
CA CYS A 67 -28.42 -14.81 -16.68
C CYS A 67 -29.64 -14.77 -17.63
N THR A 68 -30.61 -15.69 -17.44
CA THR A 68 -31.90 -15.71 -18.17
C THR A 68 -32.71 -14.43 -18.00
N LYS A 69 -32.56 -13.75 -16.85
CA LYS A 69 -33.33 -12.55 -16.50
C LYS A 69 -33.19 -11.44 -17.54
N MET A 70 -31.98 -11.25 -18.05
CA MET A 70 -31.69 -10.28 -19.11
C MET A 70 -32.45 -10.60 -20.40
N LEU A 71 -32.60 -11.88 -20.75
CA LEU A 71 -33.33 -12.33 -21.94
C LEU A 71 -34.84 -12.08 -21.78
N ALA A 72 -35.40 -12.43 -20.63
CA ALA A 72 -36.79 -12.14 -20.29
C ALA A 72 -37.06 -10.62 -20.28
N GLY A 73 -36.13 -9.83 -19.73
CA GLY A 73 -36.16 -8.37 -19.79
C GLY A 73 -36.22 -7.83 -21.21
N ILE A 74 -35.37 -8.33 -22.12
CA ILE A 74 -35.40 -7.95 -23.54
C ILE A 74 -36.77 -8.26 -24.16
N ALA A 75 -37.34 -9.43 -23.89
CA ALA A 75 -38.67 -9.80 -24.40
C ALA A 75 -39.77 -8.88 -23.88
N CYS A 76 -39.77 -8.58 -22.58
CA CYS A 76 -40.67 -7.59 -21.97
C CYS A 76 -40.54 -6.23 -22.67
N MET A 77 -39.31 -5.76 -22.87
CA MET A 77 -39.05 -4.45 -23.46
C MET A 77 -39.43 -4.38 -24.96
N GLN A 78 -39.32 -5.48 -25.71
CA GLN A 78 -39.86 -5.56 -27.08
C GLN A 78 -41.39 -5.37 -27.10
N LEU A 79 -42.10 -5.91 -26.10
CA LEU A 79 -43.54 -5.78 -25.98
C LEU A 79 -43.96 -4.41 -25.41
N VAL A 80 -43.10 -3.77 -24.60
CA VAL A 80 -43.26 -2.37 -24.21
C VAL A 80 -43.14 -1.45 -25.42
N GLU A 81 -42.16 -1.66 -26.31
CA GLU A 81 -42.04 -0.90 -27.57
C GLU A 81 -43.27 -1.06 -28.48
N GLN A 82 -43.92 -2.23 -28.43
CA GLN A 82 -45.16 -2.51 -29.16
C GLN A 82 -46.41 -1.95 -28.47
N GLY A 83 -46.28 -1.35 -27.28
CA GLY A 83 -47.39 -0.85 -26.47
C GLY A 83 -48.30 -1.94 -25.87
N LYS A 84 -47.85 -3.21 -25.91
CA LYS A 84 -48.60 -4.37 -25.38
C LYS A 84 -48.37 -4.58 -23.89
N LEU A 85 -47.19 -4.24 -23.41
CA LEU A 85 -46.87 -4.17 -21.99
C LEU A 85 -46.61 -2.72 -21.59
N LYS A 86 -46.87 -2.42 -20.31
CA LYS A 86 -46.67 -1.08 -19.74
C LYS A 86 -45.88 -1.22 -18.44
N LEU A 87 -44.80 -0.47 -18.32
CA LEU A 87 -43.88 -0.57 -17.18
C LEU A 87 -44.54 -0.19 -15.86
N ASP A 88 -45.33 0.89 -15.85
CA ASP A 88 -45.81 1.54 -14.61
C ASP A 88 -47.32 1.38 -14.38
N ASP A 89 -48.00 0.56 -15.19
CA ASP A 89 -49.44 0.31 -15.11
C ASP A 89 -49.71 -1.01 -14.37
N GLY A 90 -49.97 -0.90 -13.06
CA GLY A 90 -50.25 -2.07 -12.21
C GLY A 90 -51.58 -2.74 -12.52
N GLU A 91 -52.59 -1.97 -12.94
CA GLU A 91 -53.89 -2.54 -13.33
C GLU A 91 -53.75 -3.39 -14.59
N HIS A 92 -53.00 -2.92 -15.59
CA HIS A 92 -52.66 -3.69 -16.79
C HIS A 92 -51.93 -4.97 -16.42
N THR A 93 -50.90 -4.86 -15.57
CA THR A 93 -50.07 -6.01 -15.14
C THR A 93 -50.92 -7.06 -14.43
N GLU A 94 -51.77 -6.67 -13.49
CA GLU A 94 -52.63 -7.60 -12.73
C GLU A 94 -53.88 -8.06 -13.48
N THR A 95 -54.25 -7.40 -14.58
CA THR A 95 -55.30 -7.90 -15.48
C THR A 95 -54.74 -9.02 -16.37
N LEU A 96 -53.49 -8.89 -16.81
CA LEU A 96 -52.77 -9.98 -17.47
C LEU A 96 -52.44 -11.12 -16.51
N LEU A 97 -52.10 -10.79 -15.27
CA LEU A 97 -51.69 -11.72 -14.21
C LEU A 97 -52.65 -11.63 -13.00
N PRO A 98 -53.91 -12.08 -13.11
CA PRO A 98 -54.91 -12.00 -12.03
C PRO A 98 -54.47 -12.66 -10.73
N GLU A 99 -53.58 -13.65 -10.78
CA GLU A 99 -53.01 -14.31 -9.62
C GLU A 99 -52.27 -13.33 -8.70
N LEU A 100 -51.66 -12.28 -9.26
CA LEU A 100 -50.99 -11.22 -8.48
C LEU A 100 -51.94 -10.47 -7.54
N LYS A 101 -53.25 -10.42 -7.84
CA LYS A 101 -54.25 -9.72 -7.01
C LYS A 101 -54.46 -10.40 -5.66
N GLY A 102 -54.37 -11.73 -5.63
CA GLY A 102 -54.61 -12.54 -4.44
C GLY A 102 -53.38 -12.76 -3.55
N LEU A 103 -52.20 -12.26 -3.96
CA LEU A 103 -50.99 -12.43 -3.18
C LEU A 103 -51.02 -11.63 -1.88
N LYS A 104 -50.49 -12.25 -0.83
CA LYS A 104 -50.37 -11.68 0.51
C LYS A 104 -48.91 -11.42 0.86
N VAL A 105 -48.70 -10.53 1.83
CA VAL A 105 -47.39 -10.22 2.38
C VAL A 105 -47.16 -11.03 3.65
N LEU A 106 -46.07 -11.79 3.67
CA LEU A 106 -45.56 -12.54 4.82
C LEU A 106 -44.86 -11.60 5.79
N LYS A 107 -45.39 -11.52 7.02
CA LYS A 107 -44.84 -10.71 8.11
C LYS A 107 -43.72 -11.43 8.86
N PRO A 108 -42.87 -10.69 9.58
CA PRO A 108 -41.80 -11.29 10.41
C PRO A 108 -42.28 -12.31 11.45
N ASP A 109 -43.53 -12.20 11.91
CA ASP A 109 -44.16 -13.15 12.85
C ASP A 109 -44.75 -14.40 12.17
N GLY A 110 -44.58 -14.54 10.84
CA GLY A 110 -45.11 -15.64 10.04
C GLY A 110 -46.58 -15.46 9.60
N SER A 111 -47.26 -14.40 10.04
CA SER A 111 -48.64 -14.11 9.62
C SER A 111 -48.71 -13.48 8.22
N LEU A 112 -49.87 -13.56 7.57
CA LEU A 112 -50.10 -12.97 6.25
C LEU A 112 -50.95 -11.70 6.36
N GLU A 113 -50.59 -10.66 5.63
CA GLU A 113 -51.41 -9.46 5.45
C GLU A 113 -51.78 -9.21 3.99
N GLU A 114 -52.87 -8.48 3.77
CA GLU A 114 -53.29 -8.11 2.43
C GLU A 114 -52.31 -7.12 1.79
N LYS A 115 -52.12 -7.29 0.48
CA LYS A 115 -51.36 -6.37 -0.35
C LYS A 115 -52.13 -5.06 -0.53
N LYS A 116 -51.46 -3.92 -0.40
CA LYS A 116 -52.05 -2.57 -0.44
C LYS A 116 -51.93 -1.89 -1.81
N ASN A 117 -50.86 -2.18 -2.55
CA ASN A 117 -50.54 -1.56 -3.83
C ASN A 117 -50.57 -2.59 -4.96
N SER A 118 -50.91 -2.16 -6.17
CA SER A 118 -50.78 -3.03 -7.34
C SER A 118 -49.32 -3.25 -7.73
N ILE A 119 -49.01 -4.43 -8.26
CA ILE A 119 -47.68 -4.78 -8.74
C ILE A 119 -47.55 -4.35 -10.20
N THR A 120 -46.53 -3.57 -10.54
CA THR A 120 -46.25 -3.14 -11.92
C THR A 120 -45.17 -4.01 -12.58
N LEU A 121 -45.13 -4.04 -13.91
CA LEU A 121 -44.06 -4.70 -14.65
C LEU A 121 -42.68 -4.16 -14.28
N ARG A 122 -42.53 -2.84 -14.05
CA ARG A 122 -41.26 -2.26 -13.59
C ARG A 122 -40.82 -2.90 -12.29
N MET A 123 -41.72 -3.01 -11.31
CA MET A 123 -41.41 -3.62 -10.01
C MET A 123 -40.95 -5.07 -10.12
N LEU A 124 -41.54 -5.83 -11.06
CA LEU A 124 -41.13 -7.20 -11.37
C LEU A 124 -39.70 -7.26 -11.93
N LEU A 125 -39.35 -6.36 -12.87
CA LEU A 125 -38.02 -6.30 -13.49
C LEU A 125 -36.93 -5.71 -12.58
N THR A 126 -37.35 -4.99 -11.53
CA THR A 126 -36.44 -4.27 -10.62
C THR A 126 -36.34 -4.84 -9.21
N HIS A 127 -36.97 -5.99 -8.94
CA HIS A 127 -36.95 -6.63 -7.62
C HIS A 127 -37.54 -5.75 -6.49
N THR A 128 -38.53 -4.91 -6.82
CA THR A 128 -39.22 -4.04 -5.86
C THR A 128 -40.70 -4.42 -5.67
N ALA A 129 -41.14 -5.55 -6.25
CA ALA A 129 -42.49 -6.06 -6.09
C ALA A 129 -42.74 -6.78 -4.75
N GLY A 130 -41.68 -7.20 -4.05
CA GLY A 130 -41.75 -7.94 -2.79
C GLY A 130 -41.51 -9.44 -2.88
N PHE A 131 -41.27 -10.00 -4.07
CA PHE A 131 -40.88 -11.42 -4.19
C PHE A 131 -39.46 -11.65 -3.68
N GLY A 132 -39.21 -12.82 -3.08
CA GLY A 132 -37.88 -13.27 -2.67
C GLY A 132 -37.56 -14.67 -3.17
N TYR A 133 -36.36 -15.14 -2.87
CA TYR A 133 -35.94 -16.54 -3.02
C TYR A 133 -35.68 -17.16 -1.64
N THR A 134 -36.07 -18.42 -1.47
CA THR A 134 -35.90 -19.17 -0.21
C THR A 134 -34.44 -19.37 0.18
N PHE A 135 -33.52 -19.36 -0.78
CA PHE A 135 -32.09 -19.49 -0.49
C PHE A 135 -31.42 -18.20 0.01
N PHE A 136 -32.08 -17.04 -0.13
CA PHE A 136 -31.61 -15.74 0.38
C PHE A 136 -32.46 -15.16 1.52
N ASN A 137 -33.57 -15.81 1.89
CA ASN A 137 -34.46 -15.27 2.92
C ASN A 137 -34.98 -16.38 3.84
N GLU A 138 -34.50 -16.39 5.09
CA GLU A 138 -34.85 -17.42 6.08
C GLU A 138 -36.34 -17.45 6.39
N ARG A 139 -36.99 -16.28 6.44
CA ARG A 139 -38.44 -16.19 6.67
C ARG A 139 -39.22 -16.85 5.53
N LEU A 140 -38.81 -16.64 4.28
CA LEU A 140 -39.43 -17.30 3.14
C LEU A 140 -39.14 -18.80 3.13
N ARG A 141 -37.89 -19.20 3.43
CA ARG A 141 -37.50 -20.61 3.58
C ARG A 141 -38.37 -21.34 4.61
N ASP A 142 -38.51 -20.76 5.81
CA ASP A 142 -39.21 -21.41 6.91
C ASP A 142 -40.72 -21.52 6.64
N TRP A 143 -41.30 -20.51 5.98
CA TRP A 143 -42.71 -20.54 5.56
C TRP A 143 -42.98 -21.59 4.49
N THR A 144 -42.07 -21.74 3.53
CA THR A 144 -42.21 -22.68 2.40
C THR A 144 -41.85 -24.13 2.77
N LEU A 145 -41.04 -24.34 3.81
CA LEU A 145 -40.51 -25.65 4.20
C LEU A 145 -41.57 -26.75 4.37
N PRO A 146 -42.74 -26.51 5.03
CA PRO A 146 -43.76 -27.55 5.18
C PRO A 146 -44.43 -27.96 3.86
N ALA A 147 -44.51 -27.05 2.89
CA ALA A 147 -45.08 -27.31 1.57
C ALA A 147 -44.04 -27.92 0.60
N GLY A 148 -42.75 -27.81 0.93
CA GLY A 148 -41.67 -28.32 0.08
C GLY A 148 -41.54 -27.56 -1.23
N ILE A 149 -41.85 -26.25 -1.25
CA ILE A 149 -41.76 -25.42 -2.45
C ILE A 149 -40.30 -25.36 -2.93
N ASP A 150 -40.11 -25.68 -4.21
CA ASP A 150 -38.82 -25.63 -4.91
C ASP A 150 -38.95 -24.74 -6.14
N GLU A 151 -38.33 -23.55 -6.09
CA GLU A 151 -38.42 -22.56 -7.17
C GLU A 151 -37.73 -23.01 -8.47
N PHE A 152 -36.97 -24.12 -8.45
CA PHE A 152 -36.31 -24.70 -9.62
C PHE A 152 -36.96 -26.00 -10.12
N SER A 153 -38.09 -26.42 -9.54
CA SER A 153 -38.78 -27.67 -9.87
C SER A 153 -39.26 -27.75 -11.33
N GLY A 154 -39.41 -26.60 -11.98
CA GLY A 154 -40.03 -26.47 -13.30
C GLY A 154 -41.56 -26.48 -13.26
N ARG A 155 -42.17 -26.32 -12.08
CA ARG A 155 -43.62 -26.23 -11.88
C ARG A 155 -44.05 -24.80 -11.62
N ILE A 156 -45.18 -24.39 -12.21
CA ILE A 156 -45.70 -23.03 -12.03
C ILE A 156 -46.22 -22.82 -10.61
N GLU A 157 -46.74 -23.87 -9.97
CA GLU A 157 -47.30 -23.84 -8.63
C GLU A 157 -46.28 -23.36 -7.58
N ASP A 158 -45.01 -23.73 -7.75
CA ASP A 158 -43.92 -23.36 -6.85
C ASP A 158 -43.53 -21.87 -6.98
N ILE A 159 -43.94 -21.20 -8.06
CA ILE A 159 -43.70 -19.77 -8.27
C ILE A 159 -44.91 -18.95 -7.81
N ILE A 160 -46.13 -19.37 -8.17
CA ILE A 160 -47.34 -18.59 -7.90
C ILE A 160 -47.83 -18.71 -6.45
N SER A 161 -47.37 -19.71 -5.70
CA SER A 161 -47.72 -19.92 -4.30
C SER A 161 -46.90 -19.09 -3.31
N LEU A 162 -45.81 -18.47 -3.77
CA LEU A 162 -44.92 -17.70 -2.90
C LEU A 162 -45.57 -16.38 -2.43
N PRO A 163 -45.51 -16.06 -1.13
CA PRO A 163 -45.96 -14.77 -0.63
C PRO A 163 -44.95 -13.67 -0.96
N LEU A 164 -45.41 -12.42 -0.85
CA LEU A 164 -44.53 -11.25 -0.85
C LEU A 164 -43.86 -11.09 0.51
N LEU A 165 -42.70 -10.47 0.57
CA LEU A 165 -41.93 -10.20 1.79
C LEU A 165 -42.13 -8.78 2.33
N PHE A 166 -42.59 -7.87 1.46
CA PHE A 166 -42.98 -6.50 1.81
C PHE A 166 -44.03 -5.99 0.82
N GLN A 167 -44.64 -4.85 1.12
CA GLN A 167 -45.65 -4.23 0.25
C GLN A 167 -45.00 -3.72 -1.05
N PRO A 168 -45.63 -3.93 -2.23
CA PRO A 168 -45.04 -3.54 -3.51
C PRO A 168 -44.58 -2.08 -3.54
N GLY A 169 -43.32 -1.88 -3.91
CA GLY A 169 -42.66 -0.57 -3.99
C GLY A 169 -42.04 -0.06 -2.69
N GLU A 170 -42.21 -0.74 -1.56
CA GLU A 170 -41.69 -0.29 -0.24
C GLU A 170 -40.28 -0.82 0.08
N GLY A 171 -39.75 -1.76 -0.70
CA GLY A 171 -38.43 -2.34 -0.48
C GLY A 171 -37.78 -2.87 -1.76
N TRP A 172 -36.62 -3.49 -1.60
CA TRP A 172 -35.91 -4.26 -2.62
C TRP A 172 -35.55 -5.63 -2.05
N GLU A 173 -35.85 -6.70 -2.77
CA GLU A 173 -35.49 -8.07 -2.42
C GLU A 173 -35.37 -8.89 -3.70
N TYR A 174 -34.27 -9.64 -3.81
CA TYR A 174 -34.02 -10.45 -4.99
C TYR A 174 -34.93 -11.69 -5.00
N GLY A 175 -35.66 -11.90 -6.08
CA GLY A 175 -36.73 -12.89 -6.09
C GLY A 175 -37.30 -13.24 -7.47
N THR A 176 -38.37 -14.02 -7.46
CA THR A 176 -39.06 -14.60 -8.62
C THR A 176 -39.89 -13.59 -9.45
N GLY A 177 -39.73 -12.28 -9.22
CA GLY A 177 -40.49 -11.26 -9.96
C GLY A 177 -40.33 -11.35 -11.49
N ILE A 178 -39.16 -11.76 -11.97
CA ILE A 178 -38.90 -11.87 -13.42
C ILE A 178 -39.56 -13.11 -14.03
N ASP A 179 -39.85 -14.15 -13.24
CA ASP A 179 -40.66 -15.28 -13.68
C ASP A 179 -42.09 -14.84 -14.02
N TRP A 180 -42.69 -13.97 -13.18
CA TRP A 180 -43.97 -13.33 -13.47
C TRP A 180 -43.92 -12.42 -14.71
N ALA A 181 -42.82 -11.69 -14.90
CA ALA A 181 -42.63 -10.89 -16.11
C ALA A 181 -42.59 -11.78 -17.37
N GLY A 182 -41.96 -12.96 -17.27
CA GLY A 182 -42.00 -14.01 -18.29
C GLY A 182 -43.43 -14.46 -18.60
N MET A 183 -44.24 -14.76 -17.59
CA MET A 183 -45.65 -15.11 -17.77
C MET A 183 -46.46 -13.99 -18.46
N ALA A 184 -46.15 -12.72 -18.17
CA ALA A 184 -46.78 -11.59 -18.86
C ALA A 184 -46.46 -11.57 -20.36
N VAL A 185 -45.22 -11.89 -20.75
CA VAL A 185 -44.82 -12.07 -22.15
C VAL A 185 -45.65 -13.19 -22.80
N GLU A 186 -45.82 -14.31 -22.11
CA GLU A 186 -46.57 -15.45 -22.63
C GLU A 186 -48.03 -15.09 -22.92
N ARG A 187 -48.70 -14.50 -21.92
CA ARG A 187 -50.13 -14.16 -22.03
C ARG A 187 -50.42 -13.09 -23.07
N VAL A 188 -49.54 -12.10 -23.21
CA VAL A 188 -49.78 -11.00 -24.15
C VAL A 188 -49.37 -11.35 -25.59
N SER A 189 -48.44 -12.28 -25.76
CA SER A 189 -47.96 -12.70 -27.09
C SER A 189 -48.68 -13.94 -27.63
N GLY A 190 -49.22 -14.78 -26.75
CA GLY A 190 -49.77 -16.09 -27.09
C GLY A 190 -48.70 -17.13 -27.43
N LEU A 191 -47.42 -16.82 -27.20
CA LEU A 191 -46.28 -17.73 -27.38
C LEU A 191 -45.73 -18.10 -26.00
N SER A 192 -45.18 -19.30 -25.87
CA SER A 192 -44.37 -19.64 -24.70
C SER A 192 -43.15 -18.70 -24.63
N LEU A 193 -42.61 -18.44 -23.44
CA LEU A 193 -41.49 -17.51 -23.28
C LEU A 193 -40.26 -18.01 -24.06
N ASN A 194 -40.02 -19.33 -24.05
CA ASN A 194 -38.99 -19.94 -24.88
C ASN A 194 -39.21 -19.61 -26.37
N ASP A 195 -40.40 -19.85 -26.91
CA ASP A 195 -40.68 -19.63 -28.34
C ASP A 195 -40.63 -18.16 -28.72
N TYR A 196 -41.08 -17.28 -27.82
CA TYR A 196 -40.95 -15.85 -28.01
C TYR A 196 -39.48 -15.44 -28.13
N LEU A 197 -38.61 -15.95 -27.25
CA LEU A 197 -37.18 -15.68 -27.29
C LEU A 197 -36.52 -16.27 -28.54
N GLN A 198 -36.83 -17.53 -28.89
CA GLN A 198 -36.33 -18.17 -30.11
C GLN A 198 -36.61 -17.32 -31.35
N LYS A 199 -37.87 -16.91 -31.50
CA LYS A 199 -38.35 -16.17 -32.68
C LYS A 199 -37.91 -14.71 -32.72
N ASN A 200 -38.04 -13.98 -31.61
CA ASN A 200 -37.94 -12.52 -31.61
C ASN A 200 -36.58 -12.00 -31.12
N VAL A 201 -35.76 -12.85 -30.49
CA VAL A 201 -34.44 -12.46 -29.96
C VAL A 201 -33.34 -13.30 -30.58
N PHE A 202 -33.46 -14.63 -30.57
CA PHE A 202 -32.36 -15.52 -30.96
C PHE A 202 -32.20 -15.62 -32.47
N GLN A 203 -33.29 -15.83 -33.20
CA GLN A 203 -33.27 -15.91 -34.66
C GLN A 203 -32.70 -14.63 -35.32
N PRO A 204 -33.08 -13.39 -34.92
CA PRO A 204 -32.46 -12.16 -35.44
C PRO A 204 -30.96 -12.03 -35.17
N LEU A 205 -30.46 -12.67 -34.09
CA LEU A 205 -29.05 -12.68 -33.71
C LEU A 205 -28.29 -13.90 -34.24
N GLY A 206 -28.97 -14.80 -34.94
CA GLY A 206 -28.39 -16.07 -35.39
C GLY A 206 -27.90 -16.94 -34.23
N ILE A 207 -28.66 -16.98 -33.13
CA ILE A 207 -28.39 -17.84 -31.97
C ILE A 207 -29.16 -19.16 -32.16
N SER A 208 -28.46 -20.29 -32.00
CA SER A 208 -29.02 -21.64 -32.16
C SER A 208 -28.88 -22.53 -30.93
N ASN A 209 -27.82 -22.38 -30.14
CA ASN A 209 -27.53 -23.24 -28.98
C ASN A 209 -27.90 -22.55 -27.66
N MET A 210 -29.16 -22.11 -27.56
CA MET A 210 -29.72 -21.52 -26.35
C MET A 210 -31.21 -21.83 -26.27
N SER A 211 -31.65 -22.52 -25.23
CA SER A 211 -33.03 -23.00 -25.09
C SER A 211 -33.39 -23.26 -23.63
N MET A 212 -34.65 -23.06 -23.27
CA MET A 212 -35.20 -23.56 -21.99
C MET A 212 -35.47 -25.07 -22.04
N PHE A 213 -35.50 -25.63 -23.26
CA PHE A 213 -35.68 -27.04 -23.55
C PHE A 213 -34.47 -27.53 -24.34
N PRO A 214 -33.38 -27.92 -23.67
CA PRO A 214 -32.20 -28.44 -24.36
C PRO A 214 -32.58 -29.67 -25.17
N ASP A 215 -32.22 -29.69 -26.45
CA ASP A 215 -32.39 -30.86 -27.31
C ASP A 215 -31.35 -31.95 -26.99
N LYS A 216 -31.40 -33.06 -27.72
CA LYS A 216 -30.46 -34.18 -27.53
C LYS A 216 -29.00 -33.74 -27.73
N GLU A 217 -28.73 -32.85 -28.67
CA GLU A 217 -27.38 -32.37 -28.94
C GLU A 217 -26.87 -31.48 -27.80
N MET A 218 -27.69 -30.52 -27.35
CA MET A 218 -27.37 -29.65 -26.21
C MET A 218 -27.15 -30.47 -24.94
N ARG A 219 -28.01 -31.46 -24.65
CA ARG A 219 -27.86 -32.36 -23.49
C ARG A 219 -26.57 -33.18 -23.57
N SER A 220 -26.18 -33.63 -24.76
CA SER A 220 -24.93 -34.38 -24.96
C SER A 220 -23.68 -33.55 -24.68
N LYS A 221 -23.80 -32.21 -24.66
CA LYS A 221 -22.73 -31.23 -24.40
C LYS A 221 -22.86 -30.52 -23.04
N LEU A 222 -23.90 -30.81 -22.25
CA LEU A 222 -24.17 -30.19 -20.95
C LEU A 222 -23.04 -30.42 -19.94
N ALA A 223 -22.52 -29.36 -19.33
CA ALA A 223 -21.54 -29.43 -18.25
C ALA A 223 -22.14 -30.08 -16.99
N TYR A 224 -21.33 -30.81 -16.24
CA TYR A 224 -21.76 -31.39 -14.96
C TYR A 224 -21.97 -30.26 -13.94
N MET A 225 -22.97 -30.40 -13.07
CA MET A 225 -23.11 -29.51 -11.92
C MET A 225 -22.36 -30.07 -10.72
N HIS A 226 -21.72 -29.17 -9.98
CA HIS A 226 -20.82 -29.48 -8.89
C HIS A 226 -21.30 -28.83 -7.59
N GLN A 227 -20.91 -29.45 -6.47
CA GLN A 227 -21.00 -28.89 -5.13
C GLN A 227 -19.59 -28.77 -4.57
N ARG A 228 -19.22 -27.59 -4.08
CA ARG A 228 -18.08 -27.40 -3.20
C ARG A 228 -18.53 -27.61 -1.76
N ASP A 229 -17.81 -28.49 -1.07
CA ASP A 229 -17.99 -28.78 0.35
C ASP A 229 -17.21 -27.78 1.22
N GLN A 230 -17.52 -27.74 2.52
CA GLN A 230 -16.87 -26.81 3.46
C GLN A 230 -15.36 -27.03 3.61
N ASP A 231 -14.87 -28.24 3.30
CA ASP A 231 -13.44 -28.58 3.27
C ASP A 231 -12.75 -28.19 1.95
N GLY A 232 -13.47 -27.48 1.06
CA GLY A 232 -12.98 -27.00 -0.24
C GLY A 232 -13.04 -28.05 -1.35
N ARG A 233 -13.39 -29.31 -1.06
CA ARG A 233 -13.47 -30.38 -2.06
C ARG A 233 -14.68 -30.21 -2.96
N ILE A 234 -14.57 -30.71 -4.18
CA ILE A 234 -15.68 -30.69 -5.14
C ILE A 234 -16.23 -32.10 -5.39
N ARG A 235 -17.56 -32.19 -5.48
CA ARG A 235 -18.27 -33.39 -5.94
C ARG A 235 -19.30 -33.06 -7.02
N ILE A 236 -19.66 -34.05 -7.83
CA ILE A 236 -20.78 -33.94 -8.78
C ILE A 236 -22.10 -33.95 -7.99
N ARG A 237 -23.08 -33.16 -8.45
CA ARG A 237 -24.47 -33.18 -8.01
C ARG A 237 -25.43 -33.13 -9.19
N ASP A 238 -26.70 -33.45 -8.93
CA ASP A 238 -27.76 -33.29 -9.91
C ASP A 238 -28.02 -31.82 -10.26
N HIS A 239 -28.47 -31.60 -11.49
CA HIS A 239 -28.92 -30.28 -11.94
C HIS A 239 -30.16 -29.84 -11.16
N LEU A 240 -30.22 -28.57 -10.71
CA LEU A 240 -31.40 -28.03 -10.00
C LEU A 240 -32.61 -27.99 -10.95
N GLN A 241 -32.41 -27.42 -12.13
CA GLN A 241 -33.44 -27.36 -13.17
C GLN A 241 -33.47 -28.67 -13.98
N ARG A 242 -33.78 -29.78 -13.30
CA ARG A 242 -33.71 -31.14 -13.87
C ARG A 242 -34.83 -31.43 -14.86
N LEU A 243 -36.05 -30.98 -14.59
CA LEU A 243 -37.24 -31.41 -15.34
C LEU A 243 -37.14 -31.11 -16.86
N PRO A 244 -36.67 -29.93 -17.31
CA PRO A 244 -36.46 -29.66 -18.74
C PRO A 244 -35.39 -30.55 -19.42
N LEU A 245 -34.51 -31.20 -18.65
CA LEU A 245 -33.44 -32.06 -19.16
C LEU A 245 -33.90 -33.50 -19.41
N VAL A 246 -35.04 -33.90 -18.85
CA VAL A 246 -35.51 -35.30 -18.90
C VAL A 246 -36.76 -35.51 -19.75
N ILE A 247 -37.48 -34.44 -20.10
CA ILE A 247 -38.62 -34.52 -21.02
C ILE A 247 -38.20 -34.71 -22.48
N ASP A 248 -39.10 -35.17 -23.35
CA ASP A 248 -38.92 -35.08 -24.81
C ASP A 248 -39.23 -33.64 -25.27
N PRO A 249 -38.25 -32.86 -25.74
CA PRO A 249 -38.47 -31.49 -26.15
C PRO A 249 -39.31 -31.39 -27.45
N ASN A 250 -39.52 -32.49 -28.17
CA ASN A 250 -40.38 -32.54 -29.35
C ASN A 250 -41.85 -32.89 -29.01
N SER A 251 -42.14 -33.22 -27.75
CA SER A 251 -43.49 -33.48 -27.28
C SER A 251 -44.11 -32.18 -26.77
N ASP A 252 -45.01 -31.58 -27.56
CA ASP A 252 -45.71 -30.35 -27.18
C ASP A 252 -46.39 -30.46 -25.81
N SER A 253 -46.94 -31.63 -25.48
CA SER A 253 -47.60 -31.87 -24.20
C SER A 253 -46.64 -31.90 -23.03
N GLU A 254 -45.45 -32.47 -23.19
CA GLU A 254 -44.45 -32.49 -22.11
C GLU A 254 -43.80 -31.12 -21.97
N ALA A 255 -43.43 -30.47 -23.07
CA ALA A 255 -42.87 -29.12 -23.07
C ALA A 255 -43.85 -28.10 -22.44
N ALA A 256 -45.14 -28.18 -22.76
CA ALA A 256 -46.16 -27.30 -22.18
C ALA A 256 -46.41 -27.55 -20.68
N SER A 257 -46.00 -28.71 -20.14
CA SER A 257 -46.12 -29.01 -18.71
C SER A 257 -45.01 -28.37 -17.85
N ILE A 258 -43.98 -27.83 -18.50
CA ILE A 258 -42.84 -27.20 -17.84
C ILE A 258 -43.04 -25.69 -17.78
N PHE A 259 -42.81 -25.14 -16.61
CA PHE A 259 -42.79 -23.71 -16.42
C PHE A 259 -41.55 -23.07 -17.09
N ASN A 260 -41.80 -22.17 -18.03
CA ASN A 260 -40.75 -21.37 -18.68
C ASN A 260 -40.26 -20.25 -17.74
N SER A 261 -39.36 -20.60 -16.84
CA SER A 261 -38.81 -19.67 -15.86
C SER A 261 -38.02 -18.53 -16.54
N GLY A 262 -38.57 -17.32 -16.53
CA GLY A 262 -37.85 -16.10 -16.93
C GLY A 262 -36.72 -15.74 -15.96
N GLY A 263 -36.78 -16.23 -14.73
CA GLY A 263 -35.79 -16.03 -13.68
C GLY A 263 -34.56 -16.93 -13.79
N ALA A 264 -34.68 -18.16 -14.30
CA ALA A 264 -33.58 -19.13 -14.29
C ALA A 264 -33.57 -20.17 -15.44
N GLY A 265 -34.56 -20.17 -16.33
CA GLY A 265 -34.87 -21.32 -17.19
C GLY A 265 -33.92 -21.67 -18.33
N MET A 266 -32.95 -20.82 -18.66
CA MET A 266 -32.17 -20.98 -19.89
C MET A 266 -30.95 -21.88 -19.73
N PHE A 267 -30.69 -22.69 -20.75
CA PHE A 267 -29.42 -23.36 -20.99
C PHE A 267 -28.78 -22.77 -22.24
N ALA A 268 -27.48 -22.52 -22.21
CA ALA A 268 -26.80 -21.85 -23.31
C ALA A 268 -25.35 -22.31 -23.50
N GLN A 269 -24.90 -22.25 -24.75
CA GLN A 269 -23.49 -22.18 -25.08
C GLN A 269 -22.97 -20.74 -24.81
N PRO A 270 -21.86 -20.55 -24.08
CA PRO A 270 -21.39 -19.22 -23.65
C PRO A 270 -21.19 -18.22 -24.80
N GLN A 271 -20.68 -18.64 -25.96
CA GLN A 271 -20.49 -17.75 -27.12
C GLN A 271 -21.80 -17.20 -27.67
N GLN A 272 -22.91 -17.95 -27.53
CA GLN A 272 -24.22 -17.48 -27.96
C GLN A 272 -24.73 -16.35 -27.06
N TYR A 273 -24.45 -16.42 -25.75
CA TYR A 273 -24.71 -15.33 -24.82
C TYR A 273 -23.84 -14.10 -25.16
N GLY A 274 -22.58 -14.32 -25.60
CA GLY A 274 -21.71 -13.28 -26.14
C GLY A 274 -22.36 -12.46 -27.27
N LYS A 275 -23.16 -13.08 -28.15
CA LYS A 275 -23.92 -12.35 -29.20
C LYS A 275 -24.96 -11.40 -28.61
N ILE A 276 -25.60 -11.76 -27.50
CA ILE A 276 -26.53 -10.88 -26.77
C ILE A 276 -25.76 -9.70 -26.17
N LEU A 277 -24.62 -9.95 -25.53
CA LEU A 277 -23.75 -8.90 -24.97
C LEU A 277 -23.27 -7.93 -26.06
N THR A 278 -22.83 -8.44 -27.21
CA THR A 278 -22.47 -7.61 -28.37
C THR A 278 -23.65 -6.75 -28.85
N MET A 279 -24.88 -7.29 -28.88
CA MET A 279 -26.07 -6.53 -29.23
C MET A 279 -26.36 -5.39 -28.22
N LEU A 280 -26.16 -5.63 -26.93
CA LEU A 280 -26.30 -4.60 -25.88
C LEU A 280 -25.27 -3.49 -26.03
N LEU A 281 -24.01 -3.83 -26.30
CA LEU A 281 -22.96 -2.83 -26.56
C LEU A 281 -23.32 -1.93 -27.75
N ASN A 282 -24.02 -2.47 -28.74
CA ASN A 282 -24.48 -1.78 -29.95
C ASN A 282 -25.92 -1.27 -29.88
N GLY A 283 -26.44 -1.04 -28.66
CA GLY A 283 -27.68 -0.29 -28.51
C GLY A 283 -28.90 -0.99 -29.09
N GLY A 284 -28.95 -2.32 -29.02
CA GLY A 284 -30.11 -3.07 -29.45
C GLY A 284 -29.98 -3.70 -30.83
N THR A 285 -28.85 -3.48 -31.53
CA THR A 285 -28.66 -3.90 -32.92
C THR A 285 -27.54 -4.92 -33.06
N CYS A 286 -27.78 -5.98 -33.82
CA CYS A 286 -26.74 -6.94 -34.17
C CYS A 286 -25.75 -6.30 -35.16
N PRO A 287 -24.44 -6.25 -34.86
CA PRO A 287 -23.47 -5.69 -35.79
C PRO A 287 -23.27 -6.56 -37.04
N LYS A 288 -23.54 -7.88 -36.97
CA LYS A 288 -23.36 -8.81 -38.09
C LYS A 288 -24.54 -8.85 -39.05
N SER A 289 -25.76 -9.01 -38.53
CA SER A 289 -26.97 -9.10 -39.36
C SER A 289 -27.63 -7.74 -39.63
N GLY A 290 -27.27 -6.69 -38.89
CA GLY A 290 -27.97 -5.41 -38.89
C GLY A 290 -29.39 -5.48 -38.29
N SER A 291 -29.83 -6.65 -37.81
CA SER A 291 -31.15 -6.82 -37.21
C SER A 291 -31.23 -6.05 -35.89
N ARG A 292 -32.28 -5.25 -35.75
CA ARG A 292 -32.58 -4.50 -34.54
C ARG A 292 -33.51 -5.31 -33.64
N VAL A 293 -32.99 -5.72 -32.48
CA VAL A 293 -33.75 -6.45 -31.44
C VAL A 293 -34.51 -5.48 -30.55
N LEU A 294 -33.89 -4.35 -30.20
CA LEU A 294 -34.47 -3.24 -29.43
C LEU A 294 -34.00 -1.90 -30.02
N ARG A 295 -34.76 -0.83 -29.77
CA ARG A 295 -34.32 0.54 -30.07
C ARG A 295 -33.25 0.99 -29.08
N GLN A 296 -32.44 1.95 -29.51
CA GLN A 296 -31.37 2.53 -28.70
C GLN A 296 -31.93 3.14 -27.42
N GLU A 297 -33.04 3.87 -27.52
CA GLU A 297 -33.70 4.54 -26.39
C GLU A 297 -34.22 3.53 -25.36
N THR A 298 -34.66 2.36 -25.82
CA THR A 298 -35.12 1.27 -24.96
C THR A 298 -33.95 0.64 -24.20
N ILE A 299 -32.81 0.43 -24.88
CA ILE A 299 -31.58 -0.01 -24.22
C ILE A 299 -31.09 1.03 -23.21
N ASP A 300 -31.12 2.32 -23.56
CA ASP A 300 -30.75 3.39 -22.64
C ASP A 300 -31.66 3.42 -21.40
N LEU A 301 -32.95 3.16 -21.56
CA LEU A 301 -33.88 2.99 -20.45
C LEU A 301 -33.53 1.76 -19.59
N MET A 302 -33.18 0.62 -20.20
CA MET A 302 -32.75 -0.57 -19.46
C MET A 302 -31.49 -0.31 -18.62
N PHE A 303 -30.58 0.55 -19.10
CA PHE A 303 -29.36 0.96 -18.40
C PHE A 303 -29.56 2.12 -17.39
N SER A 304 -30.78 2.62 -17.23
CA SER A 304 -31.08 3.68 -16.26
C SER A 304 -31.42 3.12 -14.88
N ASN A 305 -31.00 3.81 -13.82
CA ASN A 305 -31.31 3.38 -12.46
C ASN A 305 -32.82 3.48 -12.19
N SER A 306 -33.47 2.34 -12.01
CA SER A 306 -34.91 2.24 -11.74
C SER A 306 -35.24 2.04 -10.25
N VAL A 307 -34.22 2.05 -9.37
CA VAL A 307 -34.36 1.85 -7.92
C VAL A 307 -33.66 2.95 -7.13
N GLU A 308 -33.73 4.21 -7.59
CA GLU A 308 -33.07 5.36 -6.93
C GLU A 308 -33.41 5.53 -5.45
N LYS A 309 -34.59 5.04 -5.02
CA LYS A 309 -35.02 5.05 -3.61
C LYS A 309 -34.28 4.03 -2.73
N PHE A 310 -33.59 3.08 -3.33
CA PHE A 310 -32.86 2.00 -2.66
C PHE A 310 -31.37 2.03 -3.06
N PRO A 311 -30.63 3.14 -2.92
CA PRO A 311 -29.26 3.29 -3.43
C PRO A 311 -28.22 2.36 -2.78
N ASN A 312 -28.63 1.61 -1.74
CA ASN A 312 -27.79 0.76 -0.91
C ASN A 312 -28.27 -0.70 -0.94
N PHE A 313 -29.16 -1.08 -1.87
CA PHE A 313 -29.72 -2.44 -1.92
C PHE A 313 -28.63 -3.51 -2.05
N SER A 314 -27.58 -3.23 -2.81
CA SER A 314 -26.41 -4.08 -3.02
C SER A 314 -25.51 -4.23 -1.79
N ARG A 315 -25.66 -3.34 -0.81
CA ARG A 315 -24.91 -3.34 0.46
C ARG A 315 -25.66 -4.05 1.58
N GLN A 316 -26.81 -4.62 1.26
CA GLN A 316 -27.51 -5.50 2.18
C GLN A 316 -26.82 -6.87 2.17
N PRO A 317 -26.54 -7.46 3.33
CA PRO A 317 -25.99 -8.79 3.38
C PRO A 317 -27.00 -9.79 2.83
N ILE A 318 -26.50 -10.77 2.11
CA ILE A 318 -27.27 -11.91 1.61
C ILE A 318 -26.99 -13.09 2.54
N PRO A 319 -27.99 -13.54 3.33
CA PRO A 319 -27.81 -14.68 4.20
C PRO A 319 -27.77 -15.98 3.39
N ALA A 320 -27.02 -16.95 3.91
CA ALA A 320 -27.04 -18.33 3.41
C ALA A 320 -28.25 -19.09 3.95
N ALA A 321 -29.47 -18.66 3.60
CA ALA A 321 -30.69 -19.30 4.12
C ALA A 321 -30.77 -20.79 3.69
N LYS A 322 -30.26 -21.12 2.50
CA LYS A 322 -29.95 -22.48 2.05
C LYS A 322 -28.45 -22.59 1.72
N PRO A 323 -27.59 -23.01 2.67
CA PRO A 323 -26.13 -23.02 2.51
C PRO A 323 -25.61 -23.94 1.39
N ASP A 324 -26.42 -24.91 0.94
CA ASP A 324 -26.08 -25.77 -0.21
C ASP A 324 -26.21 -25.03 -1.55
N LEU A 325 -26.97 -23.93 -1.60
CA LEU A 325 -27.23 -23.13 -2.80
C LEU A 325 -26.45 -21.82 -2.82
N THR A 326 -26.14 -21.22 -1.67
CA THR A 326 -25.40 -19.96 -1.60
C THR A 326 -24.55 -19.84 -0.35
N ASN A 327 -23.38 -19.21 -0.51
CA ASN A 327 -22.59 -18.71 0.61
C ASN A 327 -23.22 -17.43 1.15
N ARG A 328 -22.85 -17.08 2.39
CA ARG A 328 -23.19 -15.80 2.99
C ARG A 328 -22.30 -14.74 2.33
N ILE A 329 -22.91 -13.62 1.94
CA ILE A 329 -22.24 -12.51 1.27
C ILE A 329 -22.55 -11.26 2.07
N GLU A 330 -21.54 -10.54 2.55
CA GLU A 330 -21.75 -9.32 3.34
C GLU A 330 -22.21 -8.14 2.46
N GLU A 331 -21.68 -8.04 1.25
CA GLU A 331 -22.06 -7.04 0.25
C GLU A 331 -22.03 -7.67 -1.15
N LEU A 332 -23.09 -7.45 -1.95
CA LEU A 332 -23.28 -8.08 -3.26
C LEU A 332 -22.19 -7.69 -4.26
N TYR A 333 -21.68 -6.46 -4.18
CA TYR A 333 -20.55 -5.99 -4.98
C TYR A 333 -19.93 -4.71 -4.40
N GLU A 334 -18.78 -4.85 -3.75
CA GLU A 334 -18.07 -3.75 -3.08
C GLU A 334 -17.42 -2.78 -4.07
N VAL A 335 -17.56 -1.47 -3.82
CA VAL A 335 -16.93 -0.42 -4.61
C VAL A 335 -16.34 0.66 -3.70
N GLU A 336 -15.06 0.99 -3.93
CA GLU A 336 -14.33 2.01 -3.16
C GLU A 336 -15.10 3.34 -3.13
N GLY A 337 -15.22 3.91 -1.93
CA GLY A 337 -15.95 5.16 -1.70
C GLY A 337 -17.48 4.99 -1.59
N ASN A 338 -17.98 3.74 -1.63
CA ASN A 338 -19.39 3.38 -1.44
C ASN A 338 -20.38 4.22 -2.27
N PRO A 339 -20.15 4.37 -3.60
CA PRO A 339 -21.05 5.14 -4.44
C PRO A 339 -22.44 4.47 -4.48
N PRO A 340 -23.52 5.24 -4.66
CA PRO A 340 -24.85 4.64 -4.81
C PRO A 340 -24.86 3.72 -6.03
N GLN A 341 -25.34 2.50 -5.82
CA GLN A 341 -25.52 1.51 -6.87
C GLN A 341 -27.00 1.48 -7.28
N GLY A 342 -27.23 1.02 -8.50
CA GLY A 342 -28.55 1.02 -9.10
C GLY A 342 -28.93 -0.34 -9.64
N TRP A 343 -30.19 -0.46 -10.01
CA TRP A 343 -30.72 -1.59 -10.75
C TRP A 343 -31.38 -1.07 -12.01
N GLY A 344 -30.93 -1.57 -13.16
CA GLY A 344 -31.53 -1.32 -14.46
C GLY A 344 -32.83 -2.08 -14.62
N LEU A 345 -33.22 -2.38 -15.86
CA LEU A 345 -34.29 -3.34 -16.10
C LEU A 345 -33.66 -4.71 -16.29
N THR A 346 -33.53 -5.48 -15.19
CA THR A 346 -33.00 -6.87 -15.04
C THR A 346 -31.52 -7.07 -14.69
N PHE A 347 -30.75 -6.01 -14.45
CA PHE A 347 -29.32 -6.14 -14.09
C PHE A 347 -28.87 -5.00 -13.16
N MET A 348 -27.77 -5.22 -12.46
CA MET A 348 -27.18 -4.27 -11.54
C MET A 348 -26.31 -3.24 -12.26
N LEU A 349 -26.38 -1.98 -11.82
CA LEU A 349 -25.49 -0.88 -12.21
C LEU A 349 -24.41 -0.75 -11.12
N THR A 350 -23.16 -1.10 -11.45
CA THR A 350 -22.11 -1.27 -10.44
C THR A 350 -21.48 0.04 -9.98
N ASN A 351 -21.55 1.08 -10.81
CA ASN A 351 -20.96 2.39 -10.55
C ASN A 351 -19.43 2.38 -10.33
N GLY A 352 -18.73 1.52 -11.08
CA GLY A 352 -17.28 1.32 -11.04
C GLY A 352 -16.89 -0.03 -10.45
N GLY A 353 -15.63 -0.15 -10.05
CA GLY A 353 -15.06 -1.36 -9.46
C GLY A 353 -13.53 -1.39 -9.56
N PRO A 354 -12.86 -2.29 -8.83
CA PRO A 354 -11.40 -2.36 -8.76
C PRO A 354 -10.73 -2.87 -10.05
N THR A 355 -11.49 -3.53 -10.94
CA THR A 355 -10.97 -4.18 -12.15
C THR A 355 -10.66 -3.23 -13.32
N GLY A 356 -11.01 -1.94 -13.19
CA GLY A 356 -10.86 -0.95 -14.26
C GLY A 356 -12.10 -0.73 -15.13
N ARG A 357 -13.21 -1.41 -14.81
CA ARG A 357 -14.53 -1.19 -15.44
C ARG A 357 -15.05 0.24 -15.26
N SER A 358 -15.83 0.73 -16.22
CA SER A 358 -16.40 2.08 -16.14
C SER A 358 -17.53 2.19 -15.11
N LYS A 359 -17.88 3.43 -14.76
CA LYS A 359 -19.04 3.72 -13.89
C LYS A 359 -20.37 3.31 -14.51
N SER A 360 -20.44 3.19 -15.83
CA SER A 360 -21.64 2.81 -16.56
C SER A 360 -21.79 1.29 -16.76
N THR A 361 -20.87 0.51 -16.21
CA THR A 361 -20.87 -0.95 -16.36
C THR A 361 -22.08 -1.55 -15.67
N VAL A 362 -22.76 -2.44 -16.39
CA VAL A 362 -23.82 -3.29 -15.84
C VAL A 362 -23.32 -4.70 -15.67
N GLN A 363 -23.86 -5.41 -14.69
CA GLN A 363 -23.54 -6.83 -14.47
C GLN A 363 -24.73 -7.59 -13.93
N TRP A 364 -24.67 -8.91 -14.06
CA TRP A 364 -25.41 -9.82 -13.20
C TRP A 364 -24.74 -11.19 -13.15
N ALA A 365 -25.37 -12.13 -12.45
CA ALA A 365 -24.82 -13.45 -12.23
C ALA A 365 -25.88 -14.56 -12.41
N GLY A 366 -25.39 -15.80 -12.57
CA GLY A 366 -26.15 -17.03 -12.49
C GLY A 366 -25.76 -17.83 -11.24
N LEU A 367 -26.74 -18.50 -10.62
CA LEU A 367 -26.59 -19.17 -9.33
C LEU A 367 -25.41 -20.16 -9.29
N ALA A 368 -25.15 -20.89 -10.37
CA ALA A 368 -24.03 -21.83 -10.47
C ALA A 368 -22.68 -21.13 -10.77
N ASN A 369 -22.46 -19.96 -10.15
CA ASN A 369 -21.28 -19.08 -10.30
C ASN A 369 -20.96 -18.70 -11.76
N LEU A 370 -21.97 -18.19 -12.48
CA LEU A 370 -21.76 -17.51 -13.76
C LEU A 370 -21.76 -16.00 -13.54
N TRP A 371 -20.85 -15.27 -14.17
CA TRP A 371 -20.72 -13.82 -13.98
C TRP A 371 -20.57 -13.13 -15.34
N TRP A 372 -21.45 -12.19 -15.66
CA TRP A 372 -21.36 -11.40 -16.90
C TRP A 372 -21.36 -9.91 -16.62
N TRP A 373 -20.68 -9.16 -17.48
CA TRP A 373 -20.64 -7.70 -17.42
C TRP A 373 -20.72 -7.11 -18.83
N ALA A 374 -21.22 -5.88 -18.93
CA ALA A 374 -21.22 -5.10 -20.16
C ALA A 374 -20.90 -3.63 -19.88
N ASP A 375 -19.82 -3.15 -20.49
CA ASP A 375 -19.32 -1.79 -20.35
C ASP A 375 -19.43 -1.07 -21.68
N ARG A 376 -20.49 -0.28 -21.83
CA ARG A 376 -20.77 0.48 -23.05
C ARG A 376 -19.75 1.60 -23.28
N GLU A 377 -19.18 2.16 -22.22
CA GLU A 377 -18.19 3.25 -22.30
C GLU A 377 -16.88 2.74 -22.90
N HIS A 378 -16.37 1.62 -22.40
CA HIS A 378 -15.17 1.01 -22.96
C HIS A 378 -15.44 0.20 -24.24
N GLY A 379 -16.69 -0.26 -24.44
CA GLY A 379 -17.12 -1.04 -25.59
C GLY A 379 -16.73 -2.51 -25.49
N VAL A 380 -16.67 -3.06 -24.27
CA VAL A 380 -16.28 -4.45 -23.97
C VAL A 380 -17.32 -5.09 -23.04
N ALA A 381 -17.54 -6.38 -23.20
CA ALA A 381 -18.40 -7.19 -22.34
C ALA A 381 -17.83 -8.60 -22.24
N GLY A 382 -18.23 -9.36 -21.22
CA GLY A 382 -17.78 -10.73 -21.06
C GLY A 382 -18.67 -11.56 -20.17
N ILE A 383 -18.44 -12.87 -20.19
CA ILE A 383 -19.06 -13.84 -19.30
C ILE A 383 -18.05 -14.92 -18.90
N VAL A 384 -18.03 -15.23 -17.60
CA VAL A 384 -17.36 -16.39 -17.01
C VAL A 384 -18.41 -17.42 -16.66
N CYS A 385 -18.28 -18.65 -17.19
CA CYS A 385 -19.25 -19.71 -17.01
C CYS A 385 -18.65 -20.88 -16.23
N THR A 386 -19.20 -21.16 -15.06
CA THR A 386 -18.94 -22.38 -14.29
C THR A 386 -20.27 -23.12 -14.00
N GLN A 387 -20.20 -24.25 -13.31
CA GLN A 387 -21.35 -25.01 -12.83
C GLN A 387 -21.10 -25.49 -11.39
N ILE A 388 -20.85 -24.54 -10.48
CA ILE A 388 -20.47 -24.82 -9.09
C ILE A 388 -21.48 -24.16 -8.15
N LEU A 389 -21.95 -24.91 -7.15
CA LEU A 389 -22.64 -24.41 -5.97
C LEU A 389 -21.78 -24.66 -4.73
N PRO A 390 -21.94 -23.90 -3.65
CA PRO A 390 -22.88 -22.78 -3.49
C PRO A 390 -22.48 -21.52 -4.29
N PHE A 391 -23.44 -20.64 -4.58
CA PHE A 391 -23.21 -19.32 -5.19
C PHE A 391 -22.25 -18.47 -4.33
N ALA A 392 -21.51 -17.57 -4.99
CA ALA A 392 -20.39 -16.81 -4.44
C ALA A 392 -19.25 -17.74 -3.96
N ASP A 393 -18.83 -18.63 -4.87
CA ASP A 393 -17.63 -19.44 -4.70
C ASP A 393 -16.39 -18.56 -4.82
N SER A 394 -15.53 -18.53 -3.79
CA SER A 394 -14.37 -17.64 -3.73
C SER A 394 -13.44 -17.81 -4.94
N LYS A 395 -13.11 -19.06 -5.30
CA LYS A 395 -12.23 -19.34 -6.44
C LYS A 395 -12.79 -18.83 -7.77
N VAL A 396 -14.13 -18.85 -7.94
CA VAL A 396 -14.76 -18.32 -9.15
C VAL A 396 -14.81 -16.80 -9.14
N LEU A 397 -15.00 -16.17 -7.98
CA LEU A 397 -14.92 -14.71 -7.82
C LEU A 397 -13.51 -14.18 -8.13
N ASP A 398 -12.47 -14.88 -7.68
CA ASP A 398 -11.08 -14.56 -7.98
C ASP A 398 -10.81 -14.66 -9.48
N LEU A 399 -11.19 -15.79 -10.10
CA LEU A 399 -11.07 -15.99 -11.54
C LEU A 399 -11.78 -14.88 -12.34
N TRP A 400 -13.00 -14.52 -11.95
CA TRP A 400 -13.76 -13.47 -12.62
C TRP A 400 -13.07 -12.10 -12.50
N THR A 401 -12.61 -11.76 -11.29
CA THR A 401 -11.92 -10.49 -11.00
C THR A 401 -10.61 -10.39 -11.78
N ASP A 402 -9.82 -11.46 -11.82
CA ASP A 402 -8.53 -11.50 -12.52
C ASP A 402 -8.69 -11.40 -14.04
N VAL A 403 -9.60 -12.20 -14.60
CA VAL A 403 -9.90 -12.18 -16.04
C VAL A 403 -10.36 -10.78 -16.47
N GLU A 404 -11.31 -10.19 -15.73
CA GLU A 404 -11.81 -8.86 -16.07
C GLU A 404 -10.70 -7.80 -15.95
N THR A 405 -9.90 -7.85 -14.89
CA THR A 405 -8.78 -6.93 -14.66
C THR A 405 -7.76 -6.96 -15.81
N GLU A 406 -7.37 -8.15 -16.27
CA GLU A 406 -6.42 -8.30 -17.37
C GLU A 406 -7.00 -7.80 -18.71
N ILE A 407 -8.31 -7.99 -18.95
CA ILE A 407 -9.00 -7.44 -20.12
C ILE A 407 -8.95 -5.90 -20.10
N TYR A 408 -9.28 -5.28 -18.97
CA TYR A 408 -9.25 -3.82 -18.88
C TYR A 408 -7.83 -3.25 -18.93
N LYS A 409 -6.83 -3.92 -18.34
CA LYS A 409 -5.42 -3.54 -18.51
C LYS A 409 -5.02 -3.54 -19.98
N ALA A 410 -5.40 -4.58 -20.73
CA ALA A 410 -5.09 -4.68 -22.15
C ALA A 410 -5.77 -3.57 -22.98
N ILE A 411 -7.05 -3.29 -22.72
CA ILE A 411 -7.82 -2.26 -23.46
C ILE A 411 -7.42 -0.84 -23.07
N LEU A 412 -7.05 -0.60 -21.81
CA LEU A 412 -6.59 0.72 -21.37
C LEU A 412 -5.16 1.01 -21.83
N LYS A 413 -4.31 -0.01 -21.94
CA LYS A 413 -2.98 0.10 -22.56
C LYS A 413 -3.08 0.48 -24.04
N SER A 414 -4.04 -0.08 -24.78
CA SER A 414 -4.28 0.29 -26.19
C SER A 414 -4.88 1.69 -26.38
N LYS A 415 -5.55 2.26 -25.36
CA LYS A 415 -6.08 3.64 -25.37
C LYS A 415 -5.08 4.70 -24.89
N ARG A 416 -4.03 4.31 -24.15
CA ARG A 416 -2.93 5.20 -23.69
C ARG A 416 -1.73 5.09 -24.63
N GLY A 417 -1.88 5.49 -25.89
CA GLY A 417 -0.76 5.55 -26.81
C GLY A 417 -1.16 6.20 -28.13
N CYS A 418 -0.42 7.20 -28.55
CA CYS A 418 -0.38 7.61 -29.94
C CYS A 418 -0.08 6.37 -30.80
N ASP A 419 -0.92 6.02 -31.78
CA ASP A 419 -0.73 4.88 -32.70
C ASP A 419 0.47 5.08 -33.67
N ALA A 420 1.46 5.89 -33.30
CA ALA A 420 2.69 6.02 -34.05
C ALA A 420 3.48 4.70 -33.95
N PRO A 421 4.05 4.19 -35.06
CA PRO A 421 4.88 3.00 -35.03
C PRO A 421 6.05 3.17 -34.04
N PRO A 422 6.53 2.07 -33.42
CA PRO A 422 7.65 2.11 -32.49
C PRO A 422 8.90 2.76 -33.12
N LEU A 423 9.71 3.43 -32.29
CA LEU A 423 10.96 4.07 -32.70
C LEU A 423 12.07 3.02 -32.85
N GLU A 424 11.94 2.16 -33.86
CA GLU A 424 12.97 1.18 -34.21
C GLU A 424 13.41 1.39 -35.67
N TYR A 425 14.72 1.46 -35.88
CA TYR A 425 15.28 1.32 -37.23
C TYR A 425 15.26 -0.17 -37.59
N PRO A 426 14.63 -0.59 -38.70
CA PRO A 426 14.82 -1.93 -39.21
C PRO A 426 16.32 -2.17 -39.44
N GLU A 427 16.86 -3.33 -39.05
CA GLU A 427 18.29 -3.66 -39.12
C GLU A 427 18.92 -3.50 -40.52
N ASN A 428 18.09 -3.41 -41.57
CA ASN A 428 18.51 -3.30 -42.98
C ASN A 428 18.18 -1.94 -43.63
N MET A 429 18.02 -0.86 -42.87
CA MET A 429 17.69 0.45 -43.42
C MET A 429 18.96 1.30 -43.63
N ASP A 430 19.27 1.68 -44.87
CA ASP A 430 20.26 2.70 -45.19
C ASP A 430 19.59 4.10 -45.06
N PRO A 431 19.99 4.93 -44.08
CA PRO A 431 19.36 6.23 -43.84
C PRO A 431 19.84 7.32 -44.81
N LEU A 432 20.79 7.03 -45.69
CA LEU A 432 21.39 7.99 -46.62
C LEU A 432 20.62 8.03 -47.95
N ARG A 433 20.34 9.24 -48.43
CA ARG A 433 19.80 9.49 -49.77
C ARG A 433 20.90 10.13 -50.61
N ASP A 434 21.39 9.43 -51.63
CA ASP A 434 22.51 9.88 -52.49
C ASP A 434 23.73 10.39 -51.68
N GLY A 435 24.05 9.71 -50.57
CA GLY A 435 25.17 10.07 -49.69
C GLY A 435 24.92 11.24 -48.73
N LYS A 436 23.68 11.73 -48.58
CA LYS A 436 23.33 12.86 -47.68
C LYS A 436 22.15 12.53 -46.75
N LEU A 437 22.19 13.03 -45.51
CA LEU A 437 21.15 12.86 -44.48
C LEU A 437 20.45 14.20 -44.21
N ILE A 438 19.14 14.31 -44.52
CA ILE A 438 18.36 15.55 -44.33
C ILE A 438 17.56 15.43 -43.02
N VAL A 439 17.91 16.24 -42.02
CA VAL A 439 17.27 16.23 -40.69
C VAL A 439 15.89 16.89 -40.75
N GLY A 440 14.84 16.15 -40.36
CA GLY A 440 13.47 16.66 -40.22
C GLY A 440 12.45 16.16 -41.26
N GLU A 441 12.85 15.38 -42.26
CA GLU A 441 11.92 14.65 -43.14
C GLU A 441 11.74 13.19 -42.70
N LYS A 442 10.52 12.65 -42.88
CA LYS A 442 10.21 11.24 -42.64
C LYS A 442 10.82 10.37 -43.74
N PRO A 443 11.37 9.18 -43.43
CA PRO A 443 11.84 8.25 -44.45
C PRO A 443 10.69 7.80 -45.37
N PRO A 444 10.94 7.58 -46.67
CA PRO A 444 9.90 7.54 -47.71
C PRO A 444 8.99 6.30 -47.71
N VAL A 445 9.22 5.29 -46.86
CA VAL A 445 8.46 4.02 -46.89
C VAL A 445 7.36 3.95 -45.82
N VAL A 446 7.33 4.86 -44.83
CA VAL A 446 6.21 4.92 -43.87
C VAL A 446 5.07 5.72 -44.51
N GLN A 447 4.16 5.01 -45.17
CA GLN A 447 2.96 5.59 -45.78
C GLN A 447 2.22 6.53 -44.81
N SER A 448 1.76 7.63 -45.40
CA SER A 448 1.36 8.88 -44.78
C SER A 448 -0.07 8.87 -44.21
N SER A 449 -0.28 8.25 -43.06
CA SER A 449 -1.44 8.58 -42.21
C SER A 449 -0.98 9.24 -40.92
N THR A 450 -1.54 10.41 -40.62
CA THR A 450 -1.42 11.09 -39.33
C THR A 450 -1.98 10.19 -38.23
N CYS A 451 -1.35 10.14 -37.06
CA CYS A 451 -1.85 9.30 -35.96
C CYS A 451 -3.25 9.78 -35.54
N SER A 452 -4.07 8.86 -35.03
CA SER A 452 -5.48 9.10 -34.67
C SER A 452 -5.66 10.31 -33.75
N TYR A 453 -4.71 10.55 -32.85
CA TYR A 453 -4.68 11.72 -31.96
C TYR A 453 -4.44 13.05 -32.71
N CYS A 454 -3.54 13.08 -33.70
CA CYS A 454 -3.27 14.28 -34.50
C CYS A 454 -4.40 14.58 -35.49
N ILE A 455 -5.08 13.54 -35.99
CA ILE A 455 -6.30 13.69 -36.79
C ILE A 455 -7.41 14.34 -35.96
N LYS A 456 -7.62 13.87 -34.71
CA LYS A 456 -8.66 14.41 -33.83
C LYS A 456 -8.37 15.82 -33.30
N THR A 457 -7.11 16.16 -33.08
CA THR A 457 -6.73 17.41 -32.40
C THR A 457 -6.19 18.50 -33.33
N HIS A 458 -5.93 18.18 -34.60
CA HIS A 458 -5.24 19.05 -35.57
C HIS A 458 -3.88 19.61 -35.08
N LYS A 459 -3.27 19.01 -34.06
CA LYS A 459 -1.95 19.38 -33.53
C LYS A 459 -0.85 18.57 -34.23
N LYS A 460 0.37 19.13 -34.31
CA LYS A 460 1.55 18.42 -34.83
C LYS A 460 1.91 17.24 -33.92
N CYS A 461 2.30 16.11 -34.51
CA CYS A 461 2.66 14.91 -33.77
C CYS A 461 3.91 15.16 -32.89
N THR A 462 3.80 14.90 -31.59
CA THR A 462 4.92 14.99 -30.64
C THR A 462 6.04 14.01 -30.97
N MET A 463 5.74 12.88 -31.65
CA MET A 463 6.75 11.92 -32.11
C MET A 463 7.61 12.43 -33.27
N ASN A 464 7.22 13.51 -33.97
CA ASN A 464 8.11 14.13 -34.97
C ASN A 464 9.36 14.71 -34.31
N TRP A 465 9.23 15.25 -33.09
CA TRP A 465 10.38 15.73 -32.33
C TRP A 465 11.33 14.57 -31.97
N ALA A 466 10.78 13.43 -31.53
CA ALA A 466 11.58 12.24 -31.22
C ALA A 466 12.31 11.68 -32.45
N TRP A 467 11.66 11.64 -33.63
CA TRP A 467 12.30 11.29 -34.91
C TRP A 467 13.42 12.27 -35.28
N THR A 468 13.24 13.57 -35.07
CA THR A 468 14.29 14.57 -35.28
C THR A 468 15.47 14.36 -34.33
N GLN A 469 15.23 14.04 -33.06
CA GLN A 469 16.31 13.76 -32.10
C GLN A 469 17.10 12.49 -32.47
N LEU A 470 16.42 11.44 -32.95
CA LEU A 470 17.06 10.21 -33.45
C LEU A 470 17.89 10.44 -34.72
N GLN A 471 17.43 11.30 -35.63
CA GLN A 471 18.21 11.68 -36.81
C GLN A 471 19.45 12.51 -36.45
N VAL A 472 19.33 13.39 -35.45
CA VAL A 472 20.45 14.19 -34.94
C VAL A 472 21.48 13.33 -34.21
N SER A 473 21.04 12.39 -33.37
CA SER A 473 21.96 11.47 -32.67
C SER A 473 22.69 10.54 -33.64
N TYR A 474 22.01 10.06 -34.69
CA TYR A 474 22.64 9.28 -35.75
C TYR A 474 23.68 10.11 -36.53
N ALA A 475 23.36 11.35 -36.89
CA ALA A 475 24.30 12.24 -37.58
C ALA A 475 25.55 12.53 -36.75
N LEU A 476 25.39 12.76 -35.44
CA LEU A 476 26.50 12.97 -34.51
C LEU A 476 27.37 11.72 -34.33
N ALA A 477 26.76 10.53 -34.29
CA ALA A 477 27.46 9.26 -34.17
C ALA A 477 28.18 8.82 -35.46
N ALA A 478 27.77 9.33 -36.62
CA ALA A 478 28.46 9.12 -37.89
C ALA A 478 29.62 10.11 -38.08
N ALA A 479 29.44 11.37 -37.65
CA ALA A 479 30.51 12.38 -37.61
C ALA A 479 31.67 11.97 -36.69
N SER A 480 31.38 11.37 -35.53
CA SER A 480 32.41 10.87 -34.61
C SER A 480 33.20 9.66 -35.15
N ARG A 481 32.68 8.97 -36.17
CA ARG A 481 33.34 7.86 -36.88
C ARG A 481 34.19 8.30 -38.07
N GLY A 482 34.25 9.60 -38.37
CA GLY A 482 35.12 10.16 -39.41
C GLY A 482 34.61 10.01 -40.84
N GLU A 483 33.32 9.74 -41.03
CA GLU A 483 32.71 9.65 -42.37
C GLU A 483 32.51 11.05 -42.97
N SER A 484 33.26 11.38 -44.03
CA SER A 484 33.20 12.68 -44.70
C SER A 484 32.05 12.75 -45.71
N GLY A 485 30.96 13.44 -45.37
CA GLY A 485 29.87 13.70 -46.34
C GLY A 485 28.50 14.12 -45.78
N ILE A 486 28.31 14.17 -44.46
CA ILE A 486 26.97 14.40 -43.88
C ILE A 486 26.67 15.90 -43.76
N GLU A 487 25.93 16.44 -44.71
CA GLU A 487 25.50 17.85 -44.75
C GLU A 487 24.17 18.04 -44.00
N CYS A 488 24.17 18.78 -42.88
CA CYS A 488 23.00 18.95 -42.01
C CYS A 488 22.27 20.28 -42.32
N ILE A 489 21.14 20.23 -43.03
CA ILE A 489 20.33 21.42 -43.36
C ILE A 489 19.18 21.57 -42.36
N ILE A 490 19.22 22.63 -41.52
CA ILE A 490 18.17 22.95 -40.55
C ILE A 490 17.21 23.99 -41.15
N PRO A 491 15.89 23.72 -41.30
CA PRO A 491 14.95 24.74 -41.81
C PRO A 491 14.77 25.86 -40.77
N SER A 492 15.08 27.10 -41.16
CA SER A 492 14.90 28.25 -40.27
C SER A 492 13.41 28.49 -39.94
N ARG A 493 13.15 28.81 -38.68
CA ARG A 493 11.82 29.04 -38.11
C ARG A 493 11.16 30.27 -38.75
N ARG A 494 10.40 30.09 -39.84
CA ARG A 494 9.51 31.14 -40.36
C ARG A 494 8.41 31.46 -39.35
N LYS A 495 8.43 32.68 -38.81
CA LYS A 495 7.30 33.32 -38.11
C LYS A 495 6.12 33.42 -39.09
N SER A 496 4.97 32.86 -38.73
CA SER A 496 3.70 33.16 -39.38
C SER A 496 2.82 33.93 -38.41
N SER A 497 2.94 35.26 -38.45
CA SER A 497 1.83 36.17 -38.27
C SER A 497 1.51 36.75 -39.65
N GLU A 498 0.33 36.46 -40.20
CA GLU A 498 -0.33 37.38 -41.13
C GLU A 498 -1.10 38.38 -40.26
N THR A 499 -0.89 39.69 -40.38
CA THR A 499 -1.41 40.50 -41.49
C THR A 499 -0.51 41.67 -41.95
N SER A 500 -0.41 41.78 -43.28
CA SER A 500 -0.36 42.96 -44.18
C SER A 500 0.92 43.81 -44.39
N ARG A 501 1.34 43.81 -45.69
CA ARG A 501 1.91 44.90 -46.55
C ARG A 501 3.29 45.48 -46.16
N SER A 502 4.27 45.73 -47.04
CA SER A 502 4.37 45.82 -48.51
C SER A 502 5.85 45.79 -48.97
N SER A 503 6.04 45.46 -50.27
CA SER A 503 7.03 46.00 -51.24
C SER A 503 8.56 45.79 -51.07
N THR A 504 9.12 45.01 -52.03
CA THR A 504 10.36 45.22 -52.87
C THR A 504 11.64 45.72 -52.18
N THR A 505 12.82 45.09 -52.27
CA THR A 505 13.67 44.90 -53.47
C THR A 505 14.80 43.87 -53.24
N SER A 506 15.44 43.51 -54.35
CA SER A 506 16.43 42.46 -54.63
C SER A 506 17.88 42.69 -54.16
N MET A 507 18.64 41.57 -54.21
CA MET A 507 20.09 41.38 -54.48
C MET A 507 21.04 41.15 -53.31
N GLY A 508 21.87 40.11 -53.47
CA GLY A 508 23.22 40.01 -52.90
C GLY A 508 23.44 38.78 -52.04
N ALA A 509 23.92 37.69 -52.64
CA ALA A 509 24.57 36.60 -51.93
C ALA A 509 25.95 37.07 -51.42
N ASP A 510 26.35 36.61 -50.24
CA ASP A 510 27.73 36.23 -49.95
C ASP A 510 27.71 35.10 -48.92
N ASP A 511 28.27 33.97 -49.34
CA ASP A 511 28.55 32.80 -48.54
C ASP A 511 29.59 33.12 -47.46
N SER A 512 29.29 32.77 -46.22
CA SER A 512 30.32 32.42 -45.24
C SER A 512 29.88 31.14 -44.53
N ASN A 513 30.63 30.06 -44.80
CA ASN A 513 30.58 28.81 -44.07
C ASN A 513 30.75 29.08 -42.57
N PHE A 514 29.78 28.64 -41.77
CA PHE A 514 30.00 28.48 -40.33
C PHE A 514 30.30 27.02 -40.04
N ASP A 515 31.45 26.76 -39.42
CA ASP A 515 31.87 25.45 -38.94
C ASP A 515 30.87 24.87 -37.94
N ALA A 516 30.57 23.58 -38.09
CA ALA A 516 29.62 22.85 -37.24
C ALA A 516 30.03 22.85 -35.75
N GLU A 517 31.32 23.03 -35.45
CA GLU A 517 31.82 23.18 -34.06
C GLU A 517 31.31 24.46 -33.38
N SER A 518 31.12 25.57 -34.12
CA SER A 518 30.66 26.84 -33.55
C SER A 518 29.19 26.77 -33.10
N VAL A 519 28.36 26.01 -33.81
CA VAL A 519 26.94 25.84 -33.49
C VAL A 519 26.76 24.88 -32.31
N ALA A 520 27.57 23.81 -32.24
CA ALA A 520 27.58 22.87 -31.12
C ALA A 520 28.02 23.55 -29.81
N ALA A 521 29.02 24.45 -29.85
CA ALA A 521 29.49 25.20 -28.69
C ALA A 521 28.42 26.14 -28.08
N SER A 522 27.47 26.63 -28.89
CA SER A 522 26.38 27.50 -28.41
C SER A 522 25.30 26.78 -27.59
N TYR A 523 25.18 25.45 -27.72
CA TYR A 523 24.22 24.64 -26.97
C TYR A 523 24.81 24.07 -25.67
N VAL A 524 26.13 23.87 -25.60
CA VAL A 524 26.81 23.35 -24.40
C VAL A 524 26.98 24.41 -23.31
N THR A 525 26.85 25.70 -23.63
CA THR A 525 27.16 26.83 -22.72
C THR A 525 26.02 27.30 -21.81
N GLN A 526 24.87 26.61 -21.73
CA GLN A 526 23.74 27.03 -20.88
C GLN A 526 23.49 26.19 -19.62
N SER A 527 24.43 25.39 -19.12
CA SER A 527 24.23 24.66 -17.86
C SER A 527 25.50 24.28 -17.07
N LEU A 528 26.42 25.21 -16.81
CA LEU A 528 27.43 25.06 -15.73
C LEU A 528 27.82 26.43 -15.15
N PRO A 529 27.97 26.60 -13.82
CA PRO A 529 28.79 27.68 -13.25
C PRO A 529 30.29 27.29 -13.25
N PRO A 530 31.21 28.28 -13.17
CA PRO A 530 32.58 28.15 -13.64
C PRO A 530 33.55 27.54 -12.60
N VAL A 531 34.50 26.75 -13.10
CA VAL A 531 35.77 26.43 -12.43
C VAL A 531 36.66 27.67 -12.51
N PHE A 532 37.24 28.07 -11.39
CA PHE A 532 38.28 29.11 -11.35
C PHE A 532 39.64 28.52 -11.74
N ASP A 533 40.30 29.21 -12.66
CA ASP A 533 41.69 29.00 -13.08
C ASP A 533 42.62 29.79 -12.15
N PHE A 534 43.70 29.15 -11.70
CA PHE A 534 44.77 29.78 -10.92
C PHE A 534 46.12 29.41 -11.53
N SER A 535 46.48 30.12 -12.60
CA SER A 535 47.88 30.31 -12.99
C SER A 535 48.15 31.80 -13.13
N ASP A 536 48.63 32.42 -12.05
CA ASP A 536 49.75 33.38 -12.03
C ASP A 536 49.84 34.13 -10.69
N ILE A 537 50.92 33.83 -9.94
CA ILE A 537 51.79 34.77 -9.18
C ILE A 537 51.11 35.45 -7.94
N ASP A 538 51.61 35.41 -6.70
CA ASP A 538 52.99 35.59 -6.26
C ASP A 538 53.26 35.05 -4.83
N THR A 539 54.55 34.87 -4.61
CA THR A 539 55.30 34.50 -3.41
C THR A 539 55.04 35.39 -2.17
N GLY A 540 55.05 34.78 -0.97
CA GLY A 540 54.94 35.51 0.29
C GLY A 540 55.11 34.64 1.53
N VAL A 541 56.35 34.21 1.78
CA VAL A 541 56.80 33.69 3.08
C VAL A 541 56.79 34.82 4.10
N GLN A 542 56.19 34.63 5.29
CA GLN A 542 56.70 35.16 6.56
C GLN A 542 55.97 34.58 7.79
N ASP A 543 56.73 33.75 8.53
CA ASP A 543 56.86 33.63 9.98
C ASP A 543 55.65 33.86 10.91
N LEU A 544 55.36 32.87 11.77
CA LEU A 544 55.59 33.01 13.23
C LEU A 544 55.27 31.70 14.00
N ASN A 545 56.35 31.06 14.46
CA ASN A 545 56.56 30.40 15.75
C ASN A 545 55.56 29.37 16.29
N VAL A 546 55.96 28.10 16.10
CA VAL A 546 55.67 26.95 16.96
C VAL A 546 56.46 27.06 18.28
N PRO A 547 55.85 26.81 19.45
CA PRO A 547 56.55 26.20 20.57
C PRO A 547 56.28 24.71 20.58
N THR A 548 57.34 23.96 20.33
CA THR A 548 57.51 22.55 20.62
C THR A 548 57.38 22.33 22.13
N TYR A 549 56.44 21.49 22.56
CA TYR A 549 56.70 20.58 23.68
C TYR A 549 56.36 19.17 23.26
N LEU A 550 57.43 18.38 23.28
CA LEU A 550 57.52 16.95 23.03
C LEU A 550 56.74 16.14 24.08
N SER A 551 56.43 14.92 23.65
CA SER A 551 56.51 13.66 24.40
C SER A 551 55.68 13.53 25.68
N ASP A 552 54.70 12.62 25.66
CA ASP A 552 54.83 11.42 26.49
C ASP A 552 53.94 10.27 26.00
N SER A 553 54.64 9.21 25.61
CA SER A 553 54.36 7.78 25.67
C SER A 553 52.95 7.31 26.08
N LEU A 554 52.30 6.60 25.16
CA LEU A 554 51.20 5.69 25.44
C LEU A 554 51.73 4.44 26.16
N GLU A 555 51.45 4.30 27.46
CA GLU A 555 51.58 3.02 28.16
C GLU A 555 50.39 2.08 27.84
N PRO A 556 50.64 0.77 27.67
CA PRO A 556 49.60 -0.25 27.55
C PRO A 556 49.20 -0.78 28.94
N LEU A 557 47.90 -0.78 29.26
CA LEU A 557 47.39 -1.48 30.44
C LEU A 557 47.30 -2.99 30.17
N SER A 558 47.89 -3.76 31.08
CA SER A 558 47.95 -5.22 31.15
C SER A 558 46.64 -5.84 31.65
N PHE A 559 46.32 -7.03 31.12
CA PHE A 559 45.27 -7.91 31.63
C PHE A 559 45.82 -9.34 31.57
N ASP A 560 46.12 -9.90 32.74
CA ASP A 560 46.47 -11.32 32.88
C ASP A 560 45.24 -12.14 33.27
N LEU A 561 45.21 -13.34 32.71
CA LEU A 561 44.20 -14.38 32.82
C LEU A 561 44.84 -15.50 33.65
N GLU A 562 44.22 -15.96 34.73
CA GLU A 562 44.55 -17.25 35.34
C GLU A 562 43.31 -18.04 35.75
N THR A 563 43.40 -19.33 35.50
CA THR A 563 42.38 -20.40 35.52
C THR A 563 42.60 -21.39 36.68
N GLN A 564 41.53 -22.14 37.02
CA GLN A 564 41.46 -23.39 37.84
C GLN A 564 41.54 -23.20 39.38
N ASP A 565 40.90 -23.97 40.27
CA ASP A 565 40.22 -25.28 40.22
C ASP A 565 39.30 -25.49 41.47
N ASN A 566 38.57 -26.62 41.49
CA ASN A 566 37.62 -27.15 42.49
C ASN A 566 38.09 -27.24 43.96
N ASP A 567 37.19 -27.08 44.96
CA ASP A 567 36.69 -28.16 45.87
C ASP A 567 35.90 -27.65 47.11
N ALA A 568 35.09 -28.56 47.65
CA ALA A 568 34.03 -28.41 48.66
C ALA A 568 34.43 -28.15 50.14
N LEU A 569 33.49 -27.61 50.95
CA LEU A 569 32.93 -28.21 52.21
C LEU A 569 32.36 -27.18 53.21
N ASN A 570 31.08 -27.38 53.55
CA ASN A 570 30.42 -27.30 54.89
C ASN A 570 31.00 -26.42 56.01
N ALA A 571 30.14 -25.59 56.63
CA ALA A 571 29.64 -25.78 58.01
C ALA A 571 28.82 -24.56 58.53
N ASN A 572 27.49 -24.65 58.45
CA ASN A 572 26.55 -24.68 59.59
C ASN A 572 27.02 -24.19 60.98
N LEU A 573 26.25 -23.25 61.60
CA LEU A 573 25.48 -23.38 62.88
C LEU A 573 25.43 -22.14 63.83
N TYR A 574 24.20 -21.93 64.33
CA TYR A 574 23.72 -21.40 65.65
C TYR A 574 24.03 -19.95 66.08
N GLU A 575 23.21 -19.20 66.83
CA GLU A 575 21.97 -19.37 67.65
C GLU A 575 21.40 -17.94 67.90
N ILE A 576 20.09 -17.63 67.80
CA ILE A 576 19.03 -17.63 68.87
C ILE A 576 19.49 -16.86 70.14
N ASP A 577 18.82 -15.85 70.74
CA ASP A 577 17.40 -15.68 71.09
C ASP A 577 17.04 -14.23 71.51
N PHE A 578 15.72 -14.03 71.66
CA PHE A 578 14.89 -12.87 72.00
C PHE A 578 15.10 -12.20 73.38
N THR A 579 14.66 -10.92 73.51
CA THR A 579 13.54 -10.51 74.42
C THR A 579 13.11 -9.03 74.32
N ASP A 580 11.79 -8.83 74.47
CA ASP A 580 10.99 -7.68 74.96
C ASP A 580 10.51 -6.57 73.99
N LEU A 581 9.25 -6.63 73.51
CA LEU A 581 7.96 -6.12 74.08
C LEU A 581 7.83 -4.57 73.92
N ASN A 582 6.78 -3.95 73.33
CA ASN A 582 5.34 -4.21 73.45
C ASN A 582 4.49 -3.37 72.46
N GLY A 583 3.39 -3.97 71.98
CA GLY A 583 2.08 -3.33 71.64
C GLY A 583 1.89 -2.82 70.20
N SER A 584 0.80 -3.11 69.48
CA SER A 584 -0.42 -3.89 69.73
C SER A 584 -1.29 -3.88 68.45
N SER A 585 -1.89 -5.04 68.12
CA SER A 585 -3.25 -5.27 67.56
C SER A 585 -3.66 -4.59 66.23
N ASP A 586 -4.26 -5.25 65.24
CA ASP A 586 -4.88 -6.57 65.20
C ASP A 586 -5.19 -7.02 63.74
N THR A 587 -4.77 -8.25 63.44
CA THR A 587 -5.49 -9.35 62.74
C THR A 587 -6.35 -9.07 61.50
N LEU A 588 -5.97 -9.53 60.29
CA LEU A 588 -5.93 -10.91 59.73
C LEU A 588 -7.23 -11.29 59.01
N SER A 589 -7.13 -11.67 57.72
CA SER A 589 -7.38 -13.03 57.19
C SER A 589 -7.77 -13.02 55.70
N GLU A 590 -6.90 -13.62 54.88
CA GLU A 590 -7.25 -14.34 53.64
C GLU A 590 -8.09 -15.60 53.96
N PRO A 591 -8.76 -16.36 53.03
CA PRO A 591 -8.27 -16.77 51.71
C PRO A 591 -9.32 -17.13 50.60
N PHE A 592 -8.79 -17.73 49.53
CA PHE A 592 -9.34 -18.40 48.34
C PHE A 592 -10.61 -19.29 48.48
N ASP A 593 -11.27 -19.49 47.31
CA ASP A 593 -11.89 -20.73 46.75
C ASP A 593 -13.41 -20.86 46.44
N ILE A 594 -13.68 -21.20 45.15
CA ILE A 594 -14.59 -22.22 44.56
C ILE A 594 -16.14 -21.99 44.52
N PHE A 595 -16.70 -22.14 43.30
CA PHE A 595 -18.12 -22.12 42.83
C PHE A 595 -19.12 -23.00 43.62
N PRO A 596 -20.44 -22.64 43.74
CA PRO A 596 -21.46 -23.14 42.78
C PRO A 596 -22.77 -22.29 42.60
N GLU A 597 -23.49 -22.54 41.50
CA GLU A 597 -24.95 -22.27 41.28
C GLU A 597 -25.86 -23.29 42.03
N PRO A 598 -27.23 -23.31 41.96
CA PRO A 598 -28.28 -22.30 41.62
C PRO A 598 -29.44 -22.24 42.66
N VAL A 599 -30.51 -21.44 42.41
CA VAL A 599 -31.97 -21.76 42.55
C VAL A 599 -32.87 -20.55 42.94
N ALA A 600 -33.73 -20.19 41.97
CA ALA A 600 -35.15 -19.79 41.99
C ALA A 600 -35.72 -18.60 42.82
N SER A 601 -36.14 -17.58 42.05
CA SER A 601 -37.54 -17.10 41.88
C SER A 601 -37.98 -15.74 42.44
N VAL A 602 -38.66 -15.02 41.52
CA VAL A 602 -39.66 -13.94 41.64
C VAL A 602 -39.19 -12.47 41.52
N VAL A 603 -39.54 -11.91 40.35
CA VAL A 603 -39.44 -10.56 39.75
C VAL A 603 -40.40 -9.57 40.49
N PRO A 604 -40.24 -8.22 40.59
CA PRO A 604 -39.94 -7.29 39.47
C PRO A 604 -39.15 -5.97 39.73
N ARG A 605 -38.61 -5.44 38.62
CA ARG A 605 -38.42 -4.01 38.24
C ARG A 605 -37.78 -3.07 39.27
N GLN A 606 -36.53 -2.68 39.00
CA GLN A 606 -35.99 -1.31 38.96
C GLN A 606 -34.46 -1.41 38.87
N PHE A 607 -33.81 -0.64 37.98
CA PHE A 607 -32.57 0.11 38.24
C PHE A 607 -31.99 0.64 36.91
N ASN A 608 -32.06 1.96 36.77
CA ASN A 608 -31.16 2.78 35.98
C ASN A 608 -30.60 3.80 36.99
N THR A 609 -29.28 3.87 37.19
CA THR A 609 -28.46 5.09 37.41
C THR A 609 -27.13 4.79 38.13
N LEU A 610 -26.02 4.91 37.38
CA LEU A 610 -24.73 5.65 37.64
C LEU A 610 -23.84 5.29 38.87
N PRO A 611 -22.54 5.70 38.94
CA PRO A 611 -21.68 6.41 37.96
C PRO A 611 -20.23 5.88 37.77
N LEU A 612 -19.59 6.34 36.67
CA LEU A 612 -18.14 6.32 36.40
C LEU A 612 -17.36 7.29 37.29
N ILE A 613 -16.14 6.90 37.69
CA ILE A 613 -15.11 7.78 38.30
C ILE A 613 -14.21 8.34 37.20
N GLN A 614 -13.97 9.66 37.30
CA GLN A 614 -13.22 10.53 36.39
C GLN A 614 -11.70 10.33 36.48
N LEU A 615 -11.00 10.53 35.36
CA LEU A 615 -9.59 10.94 35.29
C LEU A 615 -9.48 12.20 34.40
N PRO A 616 -8.48 13.08 34.62
CA PRO A 616 -8.58 14.50 34.30
C PRO A 616 -8.17 14.86 32.87
N GLU A 617 -8.98 15.72 32.23
CA GLU A 617 -8.80 16.25 30.88
C GLU A 617 -7.73 17.36 30.81
N ALA A 618 -6.77 17.23 29.90
CA ALA A 618 -5.98 18.34 29.39
C ALA A 618 -6.58 18.80 28.05
N ASN A 619 -7.07 20.05 28.01
CA ASN A 619 -7.78 20.65 26.90
C ASN A 619 -6.95 20.70 25.59
N ILE A 620 -7.36 19.92 24.59
CA ILE A 620 -6.95 20.05 23.18
C ILE A 620 -8.15 20.64 22.41
N SER A 621 -7.93 21.72 21.65
CA SER A 621 -9.00 22.42 20.93
C SER A 621 -9.62 21.56 19.82
N GLU A 622 -10.95 21.65 19.66
CA GLU A 622 -11.78 20.93 18.66
C GLU A 622 -11.32 21.06 17.19
N SER A 623 -10.38 21.96 16.87
CA SER A 623 -9.85 22.14 15.51
C SER A 623 -8.87 21.02 15.08
N GLU A 624 -8.22 20.31 16.01
CA GLU A 624 -7.25 19.25 15.70
C GLU A 624 -7.90 17.88 15.45
N GLN A 625 -9.11 17.62 15.98
CA GLN A 625 -9.87 16.39 15.72
C GLN A 625 -10.53 16.37 14.32
N SER A 626 -10.60 17.51 13.63
CA SER A 626 -11.17 17.62 12.29
C SER A 626 -10.26 17.11 11.16
N PHE A 627 -8.99 16.81 11.47
CA PHE A 627 -8.00 16.33 10.50
C PHE A 627 -8.26 14.89 10.02
N PHE A 628 -9.06 14.11 10.76
CA PHE A 628 -9.32 12.68 10.50
C PHE A 628 -10.74 12.38 9.98
N SER A 629 -11.50 13.40 9.57
CA SER A 629 -12.77 13.21 8.85
C SER A 629 -12.54 13.30 7.34
N PRO A 630 -13.06 12.37 6.52
CA PRO A 630 -13.09 12.56 5.07
C PRO A 630 -13.82 13.88 4.75
N TYR A 631 -13.18 14.71 3.93
CA TYR A 631 -13.63 16.06 3.58
C TYR A 631 -15.11 16.09 3.15
N SER A 632 -15.87 16.97 3.80
CA SER A 632 -17.13 17.54 3.31
C SER A 632 -16.85 18.92 2.69
N PRO A 633 -17.39 19.28 1.51
CA PRO A 633 -17.17 20.60 0.94
C PRO A 633 -18.19 21.58 1.54
N ASN A 634 -17.76 22.42 2.49
CA ASN A 634 -18.49 23.65 2.81
C ASN A 634 -17.48 24.74 3.21
N CYS A 635 -17.30 25.72 2.31
CA CYS A 635 -16.55 26.94 2.58
C CYS A 635 -17.54 28.11 2.59
N THR A 636 -17.89 28.61 3.77
CA THR A 636 -18.53 29.92 3.94
C THR A 636 -17.69 30.74 4.90
N VAL A 637 -17.03 31.79 4.39
CA VAL A 637 -16.47 32.87 5.20
C VAL A 637 -17.16 34.16 4.77
N SER A 638 -17.92 34.74 5.68
CA SER A 638 -18.50 36.08 5.57
C SER A 638 -17.49 37.14 6.01
N PHE A 639 -17.26 38.15 5.18
CA PHE A 639 -16.62 39.41 5.59
C PHE A 639 -17.66 40.54 5.65
N ASN A 640 -17.52 41.35 6.70
CA ASN A 640 -18.31 42.55 7.00
C ASN A 640 -18.21 43.62 5.89
N GLU A 641 -19.38 44.12 5.46
CA GLU A 641 -19.54 45.34 4.65
C GLU A 641 -19.56 46.61 5.52
N ARG A 642 -18.99 47.70 4.98
CA ARG A 642 -19.64 49.02 5.03
C ARG A 642 -19.50 49.76 3.69
N ASP A 643 -20.67 50.08 3.15
CA ASP A 643 -21.07 51.31 2.44
C ASP A 643 -20.42 51.67 1.08
N ARG A 644 -21.18 51.50 -0.02
CA ARG A 644 -22.07 52.56 -0.55
C ARG A 644 -22.91 52.09 -1.76
N ARG A 645 -24.19 52.46 -1.67
CA ARG A 645 -25.35 52.27 -2.58
C ARG A 645 -25.08 52.55 -4.08
N THR A 646 -25.68 51.73 -4.97
CA THR A 646 -26.89 52.12 -5.76
C THR A 646 -27.52 50.99 -6.60
N LYS A 647 -28.80 50.70 -6.29
CA LYS A 647 -29.96 50.36 -7.15
C LYS A 647 -29.83 49.32 -8.28
N ARG A 648 -30.47 48.15 -8.11
CA ARG A 648 -31.84 47.82 -8.61
C ARG A 648 -32.29 46.38 -8.24
N ARG A 649 -33.54 46.30 -7.72
CA ARG A 649 -34.52 45.17 -7.58
C ARG A 649 -34.00 43.82 -7.01
N ARG A 650 -34.22 43.40 -5.75
CA ARG A 650 -35.46 43.20 -4.90
C ARG A 650 -36.44 42.21 -5.55
N VAL A 651 -36.82 41.06 -4.99
CA VAL A 651 -37.32 40.71 -3.63
C VAL A 651 -37.17 39.18 -3.47
N SER A 652 -36.48 38.52 -2.53
CA SER A 652 -36.44 38.51 -1.05
C SER A 652 -37.75 38.09 -0.35
N THR A 653 -37.84 36.80 0.00
CA THR A 653 -38.51 36.32 1.21
C THR A 653 -38.04 37.13 2.44
N PRO A 654 -38.89 37.33 3.45
CA PRO A 654 -38.40 37.47 4.82
C PRO A 654 -39.05 36.43 5.74
N GLY A 655 -38.19 35.80 6.52
CA GLY A 655 -38.57 34.91 7.61
C GLY A 655 -38.94 35.65 8.89
N SER A 656 -39.28 34.84 9.88
CA SER A 656 -39.28 35.03 11.35
C SER A 656 -40.44 34.15 11.84
N GLY A 657 -40.25 33.07 12.58
CA GLY A 657 -39.35 32.89 13.69
C GLY A 657 -40.23 32.62 14.91
N THR A 658 -40.09 31.44 15.53
CA THR A 658 -40.09 31.17 16.98
C THR A 658 -40.34 29.69 17.29
N ARG A 659 -39.37 29.08 18.01
CA ARG A 659 -39.52 28.15 19.14
C ARG A 659 -40.71 27.17 19.13
N ASN A 660 -40.45 25.85 19.10
CA ASN A 660 -40.19 25.01 20.29
C ASN A 660 -40.38 23.51 19.98
N SER A 661 -39.70 22.71 20.80
CA SER A 661 -39.99 21.32 21.18
C SER A 661 -39.48 20.17 20.30
N CYS A 662 -38.43 19.56 20.86
CA CYS A 662 -38.14 18.12 20.90
C CYS A 662 -39.37 17.21 20.73
N TYR A 663 -39.24 16.13 19.96
CA TYR A 663 -39.38 14.73 20.43
C TYR A 663 -38.72 13.77 19.43
N ASN A 664 -37.85 12.91 19.98
CA ASN A 664 -37.22 11.76 19.35
C ASN A 664 -38.23 10.68 18.95
N SER A 665 -37.96 9.98 17.85
CA SER A 665 -38.29 8.57 17.67
C SER A 665 -37.22 7.91 16.79
N LEU A 666 -36.33 7.18 17.45
CA LEU A 666 -35.25 6.35 16.90
C LEU A 666 -35.77 4.98 16.44
N SER A 667 -35.16 4.41 15.39
CA SER A 667 -35.11 2.97 15.14
C SER A 667 -33.62 2.55 15.02
N PRO A 668 -33.21 1.32 15.43
CA PRO A 668 -31.99 1.16 16.23
C PRO A 668 -30.71 0.64 15.56
N PHE A 669 -30.63 0.26 14.28
CA PHE A 669 -29.43 -0.47 13.78
C PHE A 669 -28.66 0.11 12.57
N SER A 670 -29.10 1.20 11.93
CA SER A 670 -28.30 1.84 10.85
C SER A 670 -27.21 2.78 11.39
N VAL A 671 -27.42 3.32 12.59
CA VAL A 671 -26.39 4.09 13.31
C VAL A 671 -25.29 3.13 13.75
N ASP A 672 -25.64 1.92 14.20
CA ASP A 672 -24.67 0.93 14.67
C ASP A 672 -23.73 0.48 13.54
N GLN A 673 -24.17 0.19 12.31
CA GLN A 673 -23.24 -0.18 11.23
C GLN A 673 -22.35 0.98 10.78
N SER A 674 -22.89 2.21 10.72
CA SER A 674 -22.10 3.40 10.36
C SER A 674 -21.13 3.80 11.48
N MET A 675 -21.53 3.61 12.73
CA MET A 675 -20.66 3.70 13.88
C MET A 675 -19.66 2.56 13.84
N ILE A 676 -20.00 1.33 13.48
CA ILE A 676 -19.07 0.19 13.41
C ILE A 676 -18.06 0.36 12.29
N THR A 677 -18.43 0.78 11.07
CA THR A 677 -17.44 1.02 10.00
C THR A 677 -16.60 2.26 10.27
N ARG A 678 -17.20 3.33 10.82
CA ARG A 678 -16.46 4.52 11.23
C ARG A 678 -15.58 4.22 12.42
N SER A 679 -16.04 3.41 13.36
CA SER A 679 -15.31 2.90 14.52
C SER A 679 -14.26 1.91 14.09
N ASN A 680 -14.45 1.07 13.07
CA ASN A 680 -13.43 0.14 12.58
C ASN A 680 -12.34 0.87 11.83
N ASN A 681 -12.69 1.82 10.94
CA ASN A 681 -11.71 2.68 10.30
C ASN A 681 -11.01 3.60 11.31
N GLN A 682 -11.74 4.11 12.29
CA GLN A 682 -11.18 4.88 13.38
C GLN A 682 -10.33 4.00 14.30
N LEU A 683 -10.68 2.75 14.56
CA LEU A 683 -9.91 1.78 15.35
C LEU A 683 -8.65 1.41 14.61
N ILE A 684 -8.72 1.13 13.30
CA ILE A 684 -7.55 0.85 12.46
C ILE A 684 -6.65 2.08 12.40
N SER A 685 -7.18 3.26 12.12
CA SER A 685 -6.40 4.50 12.11
C SER A 685 -5.84 4.85 13.49
N THR A 686 -6.59 4.65 14.57
CA THR A 686 -6.15 4.87 15.95
C THR A 686 -5.08 3.85 16.34
N ASN A 687 -5.22 2.58 15.97
CA ASN A 687 -4.21 1.54 16.20
C ASN A 687 -2.94 1.82 15.41
N LEU A 688 -3.04 2.20 14.13
CA LEU A 688 -1.88 2.59 13.32
C LEU A 688 -1.22 3.87 13.84
N LEU A 689 -2.01 4.83 14.33
CA LEU A 689 -1.47 6.00 15.03
C LEU A 689 -0.81 5.63 16.36
N HIS A 690 -1.28 4.58 17.04
CA HIS A 690 -0.68 4.05 18.28
C HIS A 690 0.69 3.48 18.01
N ILE A 691 0.77 2.67 16.95
CA ILE A 691 2.02 2.13 16.45
C ILE A 691 2.95 3.27 16.03
N TYR A 692 2.47 4.26 15.28
CA TYR A 692 3.27 5.43 14.91
C TYR A 692 3.79 6.19 16.14
N HIS A 693 2.96 6.36 17.17
CA HIS A 693 3.35 6.99 18.42
C HIS A 693 4.44 6.18 19.15
N ASP A 694 4.19 4.89 19.39
CA ASP A 694 5.05 4.00 20.15
C ASP A 694 6.38 3.71 19.45
N VAL A 695 6.38 3.62 18.12
CA VAL A 695 7.56 3.31 17.31
C VAL A 695 8.30 4.58 16.92
N LEU A 696 7.63 5.54 16.27
CA LEU A 696 8.32 6.71 15.72
C LEU A 696 8.48 7.81 16.75
N GLU A 697 7.38 8.32 17.31
CA GLU A 697 7.47 9.52 18.17
C GLU A 697 8.19 9.23 19.48
N HIS A 698 7.86 8.12 20.13
CA HIS A 698 8.48 7.70 21.39
C HIS A 698 9.96 7.40 21.20
N ASN A 699 10.38 6.63 20.18
CA ASN A 699 11.80 6.30 20.03
C ASN A 699 12.62 7.44 19.42
N LEU A 700 12.05 8.29 18.55
CA LEU A 700 12.76 9.49 18.10
C LEU A 700 12.92 10.53 19.21
N ALA A 701 12.18 10.44 20.32
CA ALA A 701 12.36 11.31 21.48
C ALA A 701 13.79 11.24 22.05
N CYS A 702 14.41 10.06 22.03
CA CYS A 702 15.80 9.93 22.47
C CYS A 702 16.81 10.53 21.47
N TRP A 703 16.43 10.70 20.20
CA TRP A 703 17.26 11.34 19.17
C TRP A 703 17.04 12.85 19.13
N LEU A 704 15.79 13.29 19.35
CA LEU A 704 15.34 14.65 19.15
C LEU A 704 14.90 15.30 20.47
N ASN A 705 15.85 15.99 21.10
CA ASN A 705 15.62 16.72 22.35
C ASN A 705 16.04 18.18 22.21
N GLU A 706 15.26 19.10 22.79
CA GLU A 706 15.57 20.54 22.84
C GLU A 706 16.89 20.83 23.58
N ILE A 707 17.28 19.95 24.51
CA ILE A 707 18.55 20.03 25.23
C ILE A 707 19.70 19.66 24.30
N THR A 708 19.58 18.63 23.45
CA THR A 708 20.67 18.16 22.60
C THR A 708 20.69 18.81 21.21
N CYS A 709 19.63 19.53 20.85
CA CYS A 709 19.56 20.28 19.61
C CYS A 709 20.60 21.42 19.57
N PRO A 710 21.48 21.45 18.55
CA PRO A 710 22.54 22.46 18.42
C PRO A 710 22.05 23.80 17.82
N PHE A 711 20.78 23.87 17.40
CA PHE A 711 20.22 25.03 16.69
C PHE A 711 19.14 25.75 17.52
N GLY A 712 19.12 27.09 17.49
CA GLY A 712 18.02 27.91 18.01
C GLY A 712 17.92 28.07 19.53
N ARG A 713 19.00 27.83 20.28
CA ARG A 713 19.00 27.98 21.75
C ARG A 713 18.77 29.44 22.18
N SER A 714 17.78 29.66 23.05
CA SER A 714 17.71 30.86 23.89
C SER A 714 18.57 30.63 25.12
N LYS A 715 19.50 31.54 25.41
CA LYS A 715 20.47 31.42 26.53
C LYS A 715 19.80 31.48 27.93
N ASP A 716 18.48 31.67 28.00
CA ASP A 716 17.72 31.98 29.21
C ASP A 716 16.75 30.88 29.69
N ILE A 717 16.79 29.65 29.16
CA ILE A 717 15.93 28.55 29.69
C ILE A 717 16.58 27.95 30.94
N ASN A 718 16.47 28.72 32.03
CA ASN A 718 16.78 28.30 33.37
C ASN A 718 15.48 27.78 34.00
N LYS A 719 15.18 26.50 33.78
CA LYS A 719 14.21 25.71 34.55
C LYS A 719 14.25 24.27 34.07
N GLN A 720 14.20 23.34 35.02
CA GLN A 720 13.91 21.93 34.82
C GLN A 720 12.71 21.80 33.85
N SER A 721 12.96 21.73 32.54
CA SER A 721 11.96 21.26 31.59
C SER A 721 11.88 19.78 31.85
N SER A 722 10.85 19.42 32.59
CA SER A 722 10.60 18.08 33.04
C SER A 722 10.68 17.11 31.88
N PHE A 723 11.61 16.15 31.93
CA PHE A 723 11.52 14.90 31.18
C PHE A 723 10.14 14.21 31.38
N SER A 724 9.32 14.67 32.35
CA SER A 724 7.95 14.21 32.62
C SER A 724 6.93 14.49 31.52
N GLU A 725 7.22 15.32 30.52
CA GLU A 725 6.29 15.51 29.38
C GLU A 725 6.35 14.35 28.38
N TRP A 726 7.39 13.51 28.46
CA TRP A 726 7.49 12.24 27.73
C TRP A 726 6.95 11.07 28.57
N GLY A 727 5.96 11.35 29.43
CA GLY A 727 5.20 10.37 30.19
C GLY A 727 4.05 9.76 29.38
N SER A 728 3.29 8.88 30.03
CA SER A 728 2.24 7.97 29.52
C SER A 728 1.04 8.59 28.76
N SER A 729 1.13 9.85 28.31
CA SER A 729 0.06 10.54 27.59
C SER A 729 0.33 10.57 26.08
N TRP A 730 -0.62 10.01 25.34
CA TRP A 730 -0.63 9.87 23.89
C TRP A 730 -0.80 11.24 23.19
N THR A 731 0.27 12.02 23.08
CA THR A 731 0.19 13.44 22.69
C THR A 731 0.56 13.74 21.23
N ASN A 732 1.03 12.76 20.45
CA ASN A 732 1.45 12.91 19.04
C ASN A 732 2.17 14.26 18.77
N ARG A 733 3.21 14.53 19.55
CA ARG A 733 3.94 15.79 19.63
C ARG A 733 4.60 16.16 18.30
N VAL A 734 5.25 15.21 17.61
CA VAL A 734 5.93 15.50 16.33
C VAL A 734 4.91 15.86 15.26
N LEU A 735 3.82 15.09 15.18
CA LEU A 735 2.69 15.37 14.31
C LEU A 735 2.11 16.78 14.57
N ARG A 736 1.74 17.07 15.81
CA ARG A 736 1.11 18.34 16.21
C ARG A 736 2.02 19.54 15.95
N ARG A 737 3.30 19.46 16.34
CA ARG A 737 4.27 20.54 16.13
C ARG A 737 4.54 20.76 14.63
N THR A 738 4.57 19.71 13.82
CA THR A 738 4.69 19.83 12.34
C THR A 738 3.49 20.55 11.73
N LEU A 739 2.27 20.27 12.18
CA LEU A 739 1.07 20.96 11.72
C LEU A 739 1.06 22.44 12.16
N SER A 740 1.46 22.72 13.40
CA SER A 740 1.54 24.08 13.95
C SER A 740 2.55 24.93 13.20
N VAL A 741 3.79 24.42 13.03
CA VAL A 741 4.86 25.16 12.36
C VAL A 741 4.55 25.45 10.91
N ASP A 742 3.89 24.52 10.19
CA ASP A 742 3.49 24.74 8.80
C ASP A 742 2.43 25.85 8.69
N ARG A 743 1.40 25.84 9.56
CA ARG A 743 0.38 26.90 9.63
C ARG A 743 0.98 28.26 10.03
N GLY A 744 1.89 28.26 11.01
CA GLY A 744 2.62 29.45 11.45
C GLY A 744 3.47 30.04 10.33
N ALA A 745 4.20 29.19 9.60
CA ALA A 745 5.03 29.60 8.46
C ALA A 745 4.21 30.14 7.28
N GLN A 746 3.05 29.56 6.98
CA GLN A 746 2.13 30.11 5.98
C GLN A 746 1.59 31.48 6.40
N SER A 747 1.21 31.63 7.68
CA SER A 747 0.70 32.88 8.24
C SER A 747 1.74 34.00 8.24
N ALA A 748 3.00 33.65 8.52
CA ALA A 748 4.14 34.56 8.45
C ALA A 748 4.59 34.87 7.01
N GLN A 749 4.04 34.19 6.00
CA GLN A 749 4.44 34.26 4.58
C GLN A 749 5.86 33.73 4.31
N LEU A 750 6.38 32.86 5.17
CA LEU A 750 7.66 32.19 5.00
C LEU A 750 7.59 31.09 3.91
N ILE A 751 6.45 30.40 3.83
CA ILE A 751 6.13 29.41 2.79
C ILE A 751 4.84 29.79 2.08
N HIS A 752 4.66 29.30 0.85
CA HIS A 752 3.45 29.54 0.06
C HIS A 752 2.94 28.24 -0.54
N VAL A 753 1.89 27.68 0.07
CA VAL A 753 1.16 26.51 -0.44
C VAL A 753 -0.12 27.01 -1.10
N ALA A 754 -0.34 26.65 -2.37
CA ALA A 754 -1.56 27.05 -3.07
C ALA A 754 -2.79 26.29 -2.51
N LYS A 755 -3.98 26.91 -2.53
CA LYS A 755 -5.21 26.28 -2.02
C LYS A 755 -5.53 24.92 -2.66
N HIS A 756 -5.14 24.70 -3.92
CA HIS A 756 -5.34 23.42 -4.60
C HIS A 756 -4.28 22.37 -4.22
N GLN A 757 -3.12 22.79 -3.72
CA GLN A 757 -2.04 21.91 -3.24
C GLN A 757 -2.23 21.51 -1.78
N GLU A 758 -2.95 22.30 -0.98
CA GLU A 758 -3.17 22.06 0.45
C GLU A 758 -3.76 20.67 0.75
N ALA A 759 -4.74 20.24 -0.04
CA ALA A 759 -5.33 18.90 0.09
C ALA A 759 -4.35 17.78 -0.29
N ALA A 760 -3.49 18.01 -1.29
CA ALA A 760 -2.47 17.05 -1.71
C ALA A 760 -1.36 16.91 -0.65
N VAL A 761 -0.90 18.03 -0.06
CA VAL A 761 0.08 18.04 1.04
C VAL A 761 -0.45 17.30 2.27
N ALA A 762 -1.70 17.56 2.67
CA ALA A 762 -2.32 16.86 3.78
C ALA A 762 -2.45 15.35 3.52
N LYS A 763 -2.86 14.98 2.30
CA LYS A 763 -2.97 13.59 1.87
C LYS A 763 -1.62 12.88 1.87
N ALA A 764 -0.57 13.49 1.32
CA ALA A 764 0.78 12.93 1.30
C ALA A 764 1.30 12.67 2.71
N TYR A 765 1.15 13.64 3.62
CA TYR A 765 1.61 13.50 5.00
C TYR A 765 0.87 12.39 5.76
N HIS A 766 -0.45 12.31 5.61
CA HIS A 766 -1.26 11.26 6.24
C HIS A 766 -0.91 9.87 5.68
N LEU A 767 -0.81 9.72 4.36
CA LEU A 767 -0.48 8.45 3.74
C LEU A 767 0.93 7.98 4.10
N SER A 768 1.91 8.88 4.23
CA SER A 768 3.26 8.51 4.70
C SER A 768 3.24 7.93 6.12
N ILE A 769 2.46 8.52 7.04
CA ILE A 769 2.30 8.01 8.41
C ILE A 769 1.66 6.62 8.40
N MET A 770 0.60 6.44 7.61
CA MET A 770 -0.10 5.15 7.50
C MET A 770 0.78 4.08 6.84
N ALA A 771 1.51 4.42 5.79
CA ALA A 771 2.46 3.52 5.13
C ALA A 771 3.58 3.09 6.10
N PHE A 772 4.08 4.01 6.93
CA PHE A 772 5.06 3.69 7.96
C PHE A 772 4.50 2.73 9.02
N ALA A 773 3.31 3.02 9.56
CA ALA A 773 2.69 2.23 10.63
C ALA A 773 2.25 0.83 10.17
N THR A 774 1.85 0.68 8.91
CA THR A 774 1.40 -0.62 8.37
C THR A 774 2.52 -1.65 8.19
N GLN A 775 3.78 -1.27 8.37
CA GLN A 775 4.89 -2.23 8.54
C GLN A 775 4.68 -3.15 9.76
N TYR A 776 3.81 -2.76 10.69
CA TYR A 776 3.53 -3.48 11.95
C TYR A 776 2.11 -4.07 12.02
N ALA A 777 1.41 -4.23 10.88
CA ALA A 777 0.08 -4.83 10.87
C ALA A 777 0.11 -6.31 11.29
N GLN A 778 -0.85 -6.73 12.14
CA GLN A 778 -0.78 -7.92 13.02
C GLN A 778 -1.59 -9.14 12.56
N GLY A 779 -1.61 -9.39 11.27
CA GLY A 779 -2.29 -10.54 10.66
C GLY A 779 -1.36 -11.44 9.85
N SER A 780 -0.04 -11.22 9.88
CA SER A 780 0.91 -12.04 9.12
C SER A 780 1.24 -13.37 9.82
N ARG A 781 1.32 -14.48 9.06
CA ARG A 781 1.86 -15.80 9.47
C ARG A 781 3.24 -15.64 10.10
N ARG A 782 4.01 -14.61 9.67
CA ARG A 782 5.31 -14.24 10.25
C ARG A 782 5.26 -13.94 11.75
N GLU A 783 4.14 -13.47 12.28
CA GLU A 783 3.95 -13.29 13.73
C GLU A 783 3.90 -14.66 14.44
N LYS A 784 3.25 -15.66 13.84
CA LYS A 784 3.08 -17.01 14.40
C LYS A 784 4.30 -17.91 14.18
N GLU A 785 5.12 -17.61 13.17
CA GLU A 785 6.37 -18.31 12.89
C GLU A 785 7.39 -18.09 14.01
N ARG A 786 7.71 -19.16 14.74
CA ARG A 786 8.83 -19.18 15.68
C ARG A 786 10.15 -19.33 14.94
N TYR A 787 11.22 -18.82 15.54
CA TYR A 787 12.57 -19.05 15.05
C TYR A 787 12.85 -20.57 15.01
N PRO A 788 13.31 -21.15 13.88
CA PRO A 788 13.48 -22.60 13.76
C PRO A 788 14.48 -23.15 14.78
N SER A 789 14.02 -23.97 15.71
CA SER A 789 14.86 -24.76 16.61
C SER A 789 15.30 -26.06 15.91
N ILE A 790 16.51 -26.56 16.21
CA ILE A 790 17.04 -27.83 15.67
C ILE A 790 16.12 -29.02 15.97
N ALA A 791 15.19 -28.90 16.93
CA ALA A 791 14.32 -29.98 17.40
C ALA A 791 12.90 -30.00 16.80
N ASP A 792 12.45 -28.94 16.12
CA ASP A 792 11.04 -28.80 15.73
C ASP A 792 10.82 -29.12 14.24
N ALA A 793 10.89 -30.42 13.93
CA ALA A 793 10.46 -30.98 12.65
C ALA A 793 9.17 -31.78 12.84
N ASN A 794 8.07 -31.10 13.19
CA ASN A 794 6.72 -31.63 13.10
C ASN A 794 5.71 -30.49 13.33
N ASP A 795 5.08 -29.99 12.26
CA ASP A 795 3.91 -29.11 12.41
C ASP A 795 2.78 -29.48 11.45
N ASN A 796 1.57 -29.20 11.94
CA ASN A 796 0.30 -29.79 11.57
C ASN A 796 -0.40 -28.99 10.43
N PRO A 797 -0.78 -29.60 9.30
CA PRO A 797 -1.17 -28.89 8.06
C PRO A 797 -2.53 -28.17 8.08
N LEU A 798 -3.29 -28.22 9.19
CA LEU A 798 -4.61 -27.59 9.30
C LEU A 798 -4.57 -26.14 9.82
N SER A 799 -3.43 -25.68 10.35
CA SER A 799 -3.25 -24.30 10.83
C SER A 799 -2.89 -23.31 9.71
N GLU A 800 -2.34 -23.77 8.59
CA GLU A 800 -1.81 -22.89 7.52
C GLU A 800 -2.92 -22.25 6.67
N CYS A 801 -4.08 -22.91 6.52
CA CYS A 801 -5.13 -22.49 5.59
C CYS A 801 -5.91 -21.23 6.03
N MET A 802 -6.02 -20.96 7.33
CA MET A 802 -6.68 -19.75 7.86
C MET A 802 -5.71 -18.55 7.95
N ASP A 803 -4.40 -18.83 8.06
CA ASP A 803 -3.36 -17.79 8.15
C ASP A 803 -3.04 -17.20 6.78
N GLU A 804 -3.15 -17.99 5.70
CA GLU A 804 -2.90 -17.56 4.32
C GLU A 804 -3.81 -16.40 3.85
N LEU A 805 -5.10 -16.43 4.24
CA LEU A 805 -6.08 -15.39 3.90
C LEU A 805 -5.83 -14.06 4.65
N SER A 806 -5.36 -14.13 5.89
CA SER A 806 -5.03 -12.97 6.72
C SER A 806 -3.71 -12.32 6.29
N GLU A 807 -2.73 -13.12 5.86
CA GLU A 807 -1.48 -12.61 5.26
C GLU A 807 -1.74 -11.79 4.00
N GLU A 808 -2.66 -12.24 3.15
CA GLU A 808 -2.93 -11.59 1.87
C GLU A 808 -3.58 -10.20 2.06
N PHE A 809 -4.48 -10.05 3.03
CA PHE A 809 -5.09 -8.76 3.36
C PHE A 809 -4.07 -7.73 3.88
N ASP A 810 -3.26 -8.11 4.87
CA ASP A 810 -2.26 -7.20 5.46
C ASP A 810 -1.17 -6.80 4.47
N ARG A 811 -0.74 -7.75 3.62
CA ARG A 811 0.22 -7.46 2.56
C ARG A 811 -0.37 -6.57 1.48
N HIS A 812 -1.64 -6.77 1.15
CA HIS A 812 -2.35 -5.88 0.23
C HIS A 812 -2.47 -4.47 0.82
N LEU A 813 -2.82 -4.34 2.11
CA LEU A 813 -2.90 -3.08 2.84
C LEU A 813 -1.55 -2.34 2.86
N GLN A 814 -0.46 -3.04 3.22
CA GLN A 814 0.90 -2.50 3.24
C GLN A 814 1.34 -2.00 1.86
N ARG A 815 1.15 -2.81 0.80
CA ARG A 815 1.50 -2.44 -0.58
C ARG A 815 0.68 -1.25 -1.08
N ASN A 816 -0.63 -1.27 -0.88
CA ASN A 816 -1.52 -0.21 -1.32
C ASN A 816 -1.19 1.13 -0.66
N LEU A 817 -1.01 1.16 0.67
CA LEU A 817 -0.69 2.40 1.37
C LEU A 817 0.70 2.91 1.00
N TRP A 818 1.68 2.02 0.80
CA TRP A 818 3.00 2.40 0.31
C TRP A 818 2.95 3.02 -1.09
N ASP A 819 2.27 2.39 -2.05
CA ASP A 819 2.12 2.91 -3.42
C ASP A 819 1.35 4.22 -3.46
N GLN A 820 0.28 4.34 -2.65
CA GLN A 820 -0.49 5.58 -2.53
C GLN A 820 0.33 6.71 -1.91
N ALA A 821 1.11 6.44 -0.86
CA ALA A 821 1.99 7.41 -0.23
C ALA A 821 3.08 7.88 -1.20
N ARG A 822 3.74 6.93 -1.90
CA ARG A 822 4.75 7.24 -2.92
C ARG A 822 4.20 8.17 -4.00
N LYS A 823 3.05 7.82 -4.57
CA LYS A 823 2.40 8.64 -5.61
C LYS A 823 2.00 10.02 -5.08
N ALA A 824 1.46 10.09 -3.86
CA ALA A 824 1.09 11.36 -3.25
C ALA A 824 2.32 12.26 -2.99
N LEU A 825 3.47 11.68 -2.63
CA LEU A 825 4.74 12.40 -2.49
C LEU A 825 5.31 12.88 -3.82
N ASP A 826 5.09 12.14 -4.91
CA ASP A 826 5.48 12.58 -6.25
C ASP A 826 4.58 13.72 -6.75
N ASP A 827 3.29 13.70 -6.43
CA ASP A 827 2.34 14.78 -6.74
C ASP A 827 2.67 16.11 -6.04
N VAL A 828 3.39 16.06 -4.90
CA VAL A 828 3.83 17.26 -4.13
C VAL A 828 5.33 17.49 -4.18
N ALA A 829 6.04 16.87 -5.12
CA ALA A 829 7.50 16.92 -5.21
C ALA A 829 8.08 18.32 -5.39
N ASP A 830 7.33 19.25 -5.97
CA ASP A 830 7.70 20.65 -6.17
C ASP A 830 7.29 21.58 -5.00
N VAL A 831 6.55 21.06 -4.01
CA VAL A 831 6.03 21.85 -2.90
C VAL A 831 7.06 21.92 -1.76
N GLU A 832 7.28 23.12 -1.23
CA GLU A 832 8.18 23.39 -0.10
C GLU A 832 7.35 23.68 1.15
N SER A 833 7.12 22.66 1.96
CA SER A 833 6.30 22.71 3.18
C SER A 833 6.94 21.81 4.25
N PHE A 834 6.82 22.21 5.52
CA PHE A 834 7.32 21.41 6.63
C PHE A 834 6.58 20.06 6.74
N ARG A 835 5.29 20.01 6.36
CA ARG A 835 4.54 18.76 6.24
C ARG A 835 5.11 17.83 5.16
N VAL A 836 5.47 18.37 3.99
CA VAL A 836 6.08 17.57 2.91
C VAL A 836 7.45 17.05 3.34
N VAL A 837 8.27 17.88 3.99
CA VAL A 837 9.57 17.47 4.56
C VAL A 837 9.39 16.31 5.54
N SER A 838 8.49 16.44 6.52
CA SER A 838 8.23 15.36 7.48
C SER A 838 7.66 14.12 6.80
N ALA A 839 6.79 14.27 5.79
CA ALA A 839 6.25 13.15 5.01
C ALA A 839 7.33 12.38 4.25
N GLU A 840 8.28 13.09 3.63
CA GLU A 840 9.42 12.50 2.91
C GLU A 840 10.42 11.83 3.87
N MET A 841 10.64 12.39 5.07
CA MET A 841 11.45 11.72 6.10
C MET A 841 10.81 10.41 6.57
N ILE A 842 9.53 10.45 6.97
CA ILE A 842 8.80 9.29 7.47
C ILE A 842 8.74 8.20 6.40
N PHE A 843 8.45 8.57 5.15
CA PHE A 843 8.44 7.62 4.05
C PHE A 843 9.84 7.10 3.73
N GLY A 844 10.89 7.90 3.90
CA GLY A 844 12.29 7.46 3.78
C GLY A 844 12.72 6.42 4.84
N LEU A 845 11.98 6.30 5.94
CA LEU A 845 12.14 5.22 6.94
C LEU A 845 11.30 3.98 6.62
N THR A 846 10.37 4.08 5.65
CA THR A 846 9.45 3.00 5.29
C THR A 846 10.05 2.12 4.21
N GLN A 847 10.18 0.82 4.47
CA GLN A 847 10.73 -0.12 3.49
C GLN A 847 9.74 -0.44 2.37
N LYS A 848 10.27 -0.74 1.19
CA LYS A 848 9.46 -1.14 0.04
C LYS A 848 8.94 -2.57 0.25
N PRO A 849 7.62 -2.81 0.23
CA PRO A 849 7.09 -4.18 0.29
C PRO A 849 7.51 -4.97 -0.95
N LEU A 850 7.96 -6.22 -0.78
CA LEU A 850 8.36 -7.05 -1.93
C LEU A 850 7.14 -7.36 -2.83
N SER A 851 7.34 -7.29 -4.15
CA SER A 851 6.35 -7.75 -5.13
C SER A 851 6.44 -9.27 -5.38
N HIS A 852 5.45 -9.87 -6.02
CA HIS A 852 5.53 -11.28 -6.45
C HIS A 852 6.61 -11.53 -7.52
N GLU A 853 7.03 -10.50 -8.26
CA GLU A 853 8.13 -10.59 -9.22
C GLU A 853 9.49 -10.61 -8.50
N ASP A 854 9.63 -9.84 -7.41
CA ASP A 854 10.84 -9.84 -6.58
C ASP A 854 11.03 -11.19 -5.84
N LYS A 855 9.95 -11.94 -5.58
CA LYS A 855 9.99 -13.32 -5.05
C LYS A 855 10.45 -14.35 -6.08
N ARG A 856 10.32 -14.09 -7.39
CA ARG A 856 10.74 -15.00 -8.48
C ARG A 856 12.20 -14.81 -8.88
N ASN A 857 12.76 -13.61 -8.66
CA ASN A 857 14.21 -13.37 -8.73
C ASN A 857 14.88 -13.95 -7.47
N ASP A 858 14.66 -15.24 -7.25
CA ASP A 858 15.23 -15.98 -6.15
C ASP A 858 16.75 -16.00 -6.37
N TRP A 859 17.49 -15.25 -5.54
CA TRP A 859 18.95 -15.20 -5.52
C TRP A 859 19.55 -16.50 -4.96
N THR A 860 18.92 -17.64 -5.21
CA THR A 860 19.33 -18.95 -4.71
C THR A 860 20.51 -19.56 -5.47
N SER A 861 21.10 -18.83 -6.43
CA SER A 861 22.06 -19.40 -7.39
C SER A 861 23.43 -18.71 -7.52
N SER A 862 23.80 -17.71 -6.73
CA SER A 862 24.99 -16.89 -7.02
C SER A 862 26.22 -17.01 -6.10
N VAL A 863 26.28 -17.95 -5.16
CA VAL A 863 27.60 -18.38 -4.64
C VAL A 863 27.95 -19.75 -5.22
N PRO A 864 28.95 -19.86 -6.11
CA PRO A 864 29.56 -21.14 -6.42
C PRO A 864 30.23 -21.64 -5.13
N LEU A 865 29.53 -22.50 -4.40
CA LEU A 865 30.09 -23.18 -3.23
C LEU A 865 31.10 -24.23 -3.66
N GLY A 866 32.28 -23.75 -4.04
CA GLY A 866 33.50 -24.52 -4.01
C GLY A 866 34.15 -24.41 -2.64
N GLY A 867 34.06 -25.46 -1.82
CA GLY A 867 35.05 -25.83 -0.79
C GLY A 867 35.31 -24.94 0.45
N SER A 868 35.24 -23.61 0.40
CA SER A 868 35.60 -22.73 1.53
C SER A 868 34.56 -21.64 1.80
N PHE A 869 34.35 -21.29 3.06
CA PHE A 869 33.55 -20.13 3.47
C PHE A 869 34.25 -18.84 3.03
N ASP A 870 33.48 -17.95 2.38
CA ASP A 870 33.94 -16.64 1.91
C ASP A 870 33.08 -15.55 2.55
N ALA A 871 33.67 -14.81 3.48
CA ALA A 871 32.99 -13.74 4.22
C ALA A 871 32.70 -12.51 3.33
N ASP A 872 33.53 -12.25 2.32
CA ASP A 872 33.39 -11.09 1.45
C ASP A 872 32.23 -11.33 0.46
N ALA A 873 32.15 -12.53 -0.12
CA ALA A 873 31.02 -12.92 -0.97
C ALA A 873 29.68 -12.92 -0.22
N LEU A 874 29.68 -13.36 1.04
CA LEU A 874 28.50 -13.31 1.91
C LEU A 874 28.09 -11.86 2.23
N SER A 875 29.08 -10.98 2.45
CA SER A 875 28.83 -9.55 2.66
C SER A 875 28.27 -8.87 1.41
N GLU A 876 28.71 -9.27 0.21
CA GLU A 876 28.19 -8.77 -1.07
C GLU A 876 26.72 -9.18 -1.26
N GLU A 877 26.37 -10.46 -1.06
CA GLU A 877 24.98 -10.94 -1.16
C GLU A 877 24.03 -10.23 -0.18
N VAL A 878 24.47 -10.00 1.06
CA VAL A 878 23.69 -9.21 2.03
C VAL A 878 23.55 -7.76 1.58
N THR A 879 24.58 -7.18 0.99
CA THR A 879 24.55 -5.79 0.49
C THR A 879 23.55 -5.67 -0.67
N ASP A 880 23.54 -6.62 -1.61
CA ASP A 880 22.57 -6.66 -2.71
C ASP A 880 21.12 -6.73 -2.21
N ILE A 881 20.86 -7.53 -1.16
CA ILE A 881 19.53 -7.59 -0.53
C ILE A 881 19.12 -6.21 0.00
N ILE A 882 20.04 -5.49 0.63
CA ILE A 882 19.78 -4.15 1.19
C ILE A 882 19.61 -3.11 0.07
N GLU A 883 20.34 -3.22 -1.03
CA GLU A 883 20.29 -2.26 -2.15
C GLU A 883 19.04 -2.40 -3.03
N ASN A 884 18.34 -3.55 -2.98
CA ASN A 884 17.07 -3.76 -3.68
C ASN A 884 15.94 -2.77 -3.27
N ASP A 885 16.04 -2.15 -2.09
CA ASP A 885 15.10 -1.09 -1.65
C ASP A 885 15.26 0.21 -2.48
N GLY A 886 16.36 0.35 -3.22
CA GLY A 886 16.67 1.50 -4.07
C GLY A 886 17.34 2.67 -3.33
N PRO A 887 17.74 3.72 -4.07
CA PRO A 887 18.44 4.86 -3.49
C PRO A 887 17.54 5.68 -2.53
N PRO A 888 18.10 6.34 -1.50
CA PRO A 888 17.36 7.08 -0.46
C PRO A 888 16.82 8.44 -0.94
N ILE A 889 16.10 8.46 -2.08
CA ILE A 889 15.65 9.66 -2.79
C ILE A 889 14.79 10.57 -1.90
N PHE A 890 13.88 9.99 -1.11
CA PHE A 890 12.98 10.77 -0.25
C PHE A 890 13.73 11.44 0.89
N MET A 891 14.73 10.77 1.47
CA MET A 891 15.57 11.36 2.51
C MET A 891 16.38 12.54 1.98
N GLU A 892 16.91 12.43 0.76
CA GLU A 892 17.61 13.53 0.09
C GLU A 892 16.69 14.71 -0.24
N ARG A 893 15.49 14.43 -0.79
CA ARG A 893 14.49 15.46 -1.08
C ARG A 893 14.10 16.21 0.21
N ALA A 894 13.89 15.47 1.29
CA ALA A 894 13.55 16.04 2.59
C ALA A 894 14.67 16.96 3.11
N ALA A 895 15.92 16.48 3.10
CA ALA A 895 17.07 17.26 3.55
C ALA A 895 17.27 18.53 2.71
N ARG A 896 17.13 18.44 1.37
CA ARG A 896 17.23 19.61 0.48
C ARG A 896 16.15 20.62 0.80
N LYS A 897 14.88 20.19 0.85
CA LYS A 897 13.74 21.08 1.16
C LYS A 897 13.89 21.71 2.54
N MET A 898 14.23 20.93 3.56
CA MET A 898 14.39 21.45 4.91
C MET A 898 15.53 22.47 4.98
N HIS A 899 16.64 22.23 4.30
CA HIS A 899 17.75 23.17 4.25
C HIS A 899 17.34 24.50 3.61
N VAL A 900 16.60 24.49 2.50
CA VAL A 900 16.09 25.71 1.87
C VAL A 900 15.06 26.43 2.76
N LEU A 901 14.23 25.69 3.50
CA LEU A 901 13.27 26.27 4.46
C LEU A 901 13.98 26.92 5.66
N LYS A 902 14.98 26.25 6.24
CA LYS A 902 15.79 26.78 7.34
C LYS A 902 16.57 28.03 6.92
N TYR A 903 17.21 27.98 5.75
CA TYR A 903 17.94 29.13 5.21
C TYR A 903 17.05 30.36 5.03
N ARG A 904 15.83 30.17 4.50
CA ARG A 904 14.83 31.25 4.39
C ARG A 904 14.42 31.81 5.74
N TYR A 905 14.17 30.93 6.72
CA TYR A 905 13.83 31.34 8.08
C TYR A 905 14.94 32.18 8.72
N ASP A 906 16.19 31.75 8.62
CA ASP A 906 17.34 32.47 9.20
C ASP A 906 17.58 33.81 8.51
N ALA A 907 17.45 33.87 7.18
CA ALA A 907 17.60 35.10 6.41
C ALA A 907 16.57 36.17 6.80
N GLU A 908 15.31 35.76 7.02
CA GLU A 908 14.26 36.65 7.51
C GLU A 908 14.49 37.05 8.98
N ARG A 909 14.97 36.11 9.83
CA ARG A 909 15.31 36.38 11.23
C ARG A 909 16.44 37.39 11.37
N GLN A 910 17.42 37.35 10.48
CA GLN A 910 18.55 38.29 10.44
C GLN A 910 18.26 39.58 9.65
N GLY A 911 17.08 39.68 9.01
CA GLY A 911 16.69 40.86 8.23
C GLY A 911 17.48 41.06 6.93
N ILE A 912 18.05 40.00 6.37
CA ILE A 912 18.94 40.03 5.19
C ILE A 912 18.15 39.98 3.87
N THR A 913 16.83 39.79 3.93
CA THR A 913 16.00 39.64 2.73
C THR A 913 15.87 40.97 1.96
N LYS A 914 16.36 40.98 0.71
CA LYS A 914 16.19 42.11 -0.22
C LYS A 914 14.70 42.39 -0.33
N THR A 915 14.28 43.58 0.08
CA THR A 915 12.94 44.12 -0.14
C THR A 915 12.48 43.83 -1.57
N ARG A 916 11.65 42.78 -1.75
CA ARG A 916 10.90 42.58 -2.98
C ARG A 916 9.98 43.79 -3.08
N LYS A 917 10.33 44.74 -3.94
CA LYS A 917 9.73 46.09 -4.09
C LYS A 917 8.20 46.16 -4.20
N ASN A 918 7.46 45.03 -4.20
CA ASN A 918 6.01 44.97 -4.34
C ASN A 918 5.29 43.86 -3.52
N LYS A 919 5.87 43.30 -2.44
CA LYS A 919 5.15 42.36 -1.54
C LYS A 919 5.29 42.74 -0.06
N ARG A 920 4.26 42.43 0.75
CA ARG A 920 4.20 42.68 2.20
C ARG A 920 5.42 42.05 2.90
N PRO A 921 5.97 42.67 3.97
CA PRO A 921 7.11 42.13 4.70
C PRO A 921 6.73 40.83 5.44
N VAL A 922 7.62 39.82 5.40
CA VAL A 922 7.50 38.60 6.20
C VAL A 922 7.49 38.99 7.67
N THR A 923 6.49 38.52 8.41
CA THR A 923 6.27 38.94 9.80
C THR A 923 6.48 37.75 10.72
N LEU A 924 7.74 37.44 11.03
CA LEU A 924 8.12 36.31 11.90
C LEU A 924 7.54 36.40 13.31
N SER A 925 7.11 37.59 13.76
CA SER A 925 6.42 37.78 15.05
C SER A 925 5.04 37.11 15.12
N LEU A 926 4.50 36.61 13.99
CA LEU A 926 3.27 35.81 13.95
C LEU A 926 3.51 34.33 14.29
N MET A 927 4.77 33.86 14.32
CA MET A 927 5.10 32.49 14.72
C MET A 927 5.36 32.42 16.22
N SER A 928 4.84 31.39 16.88
CA SER A 928 5.10 31.18 18.30
C SER A 928 6.57 30.83 18.55
N THR A 929 7.04 31.02 19.78
CA THR A 929 8.40 30.60 20.18
C THR A 929 8.59 29.09 20.06
N GLU A 930 7.52 28.31 20.25
CA GLU A 930 7.51 26.86 20.09
C GLU A 930 7.61 26.44 18.61
N ASP A 931 6.94 27.15 17.69
CA ASP A 931 7.08 26.90 16.25
C ASP A 931 8.51 27.16 15.80
N GLN A 932 9.14 28.22 16.31
CA GLN A 932 10.53 28.56 16.00
C GLN A 932 11.52 27.50 16.50
N SER A 933 11.34 26.98 17.72
CA SER A 933 12.16 25.86 18.23
C SER A 933 11.89 24.57 17.44
N THR A 934 10.66 24.36 16.97
CA THR A 934 10.29 23.22 16.12
C THR A 934 11.05 23.22 14.79
N ILE A 935 11.24 24.38 14.15
CA ILE A 935 12.04 24.48 12.91
C ILE A 935 13.47 23.98 13.16
N SER A 936 14.09 24.39 14.27
CA SER A 936 15.43 23.94 14.66
C SER A 936 15.49 22.43 14.92
N LEU A 937 14.49 21.87 15.59
CA LEU A 937 14.38 20.44 15.83
C LEU A 937 14.21 19.64 14.52
N LEU A 938 13.30 20.04 13.63
CA LEU A 938 13.12 19.37 12.34
C LEU A 938 14.38 19.48 11.47
N TYR A 939 15.10 20.60 11.56
CA TYR A 939 16.37 20.75 10.87
C TYR A 939 17.44 19.80 11.43
N TRP A 940 17.55 19.70 12.76
CA TRP A 940 18.45 18.76 13.40
C TRP A 940 18.13 17.32 13.02
N LEU A 941 16.85 16.93 13.04
CA LEU A 941 16.41 15.62 12.60
C LEU A 941 16.82 15.33 11.15
N SER A 942 16.66 16.32 10.25
CA SER A 942 17.10 16.21 8.85
C SER A 942 18.59 15.95 8.74
N VAL A 943 19.40 16.69 9.49
CA VAL A 943 20.86 16.58 9.47
C VAL A 943 21.30 15.22 10.03
N MET A 944 20.66 14.74 11.10
CA MET A 944 20.92 13.41 11.66
C MET A 944 20.60 12.32 10.64
N PHE A 945 19.41 12.34 10.04
CA PHE A 945 19.02 11.34 9.04
C PHE A 945 19.89 11.40 7.79
N ASP A 946 20.19 12.59 7.28
CA ASP A 946 21.06 12.75 6.12
C ASP A 946 22.48 12.25 6.41
N THR A 947 23.04 12.54 7.58
CA THR A 947 24.38 12.06 7.99
C THR A 947 24.43 10.55 8.07
N VAL A 948 23.49 9.92 8.80
CA VAL A 948 23.44 8.46 8.96
C VAL A 948 23.19 7.78 7.61
N SER A 949 22.23 8.27 6.83
CA SER A 949 21.93 7.75 5.49
C SER A 949 23.14 7.87 4.56
N SER A 950 23.82 9.02 4.54
CA SER A 950 24.94 9.29 3.64
C SER A 950 26.13 8.37 3.91
N SER A 951 26.45 8.14 5.18
CA SER A 951 27.55 7.26 5.57
C SER A 951 27.26 5.79 5.24
N MET A 952 26.00 5.34 5.34
CA MET A 952 25.61 3.97 5.02
C MET A 952 25.54 3.68 3.52
N THR A 953 25.08 4.65 2.72
CA THR A 953 24.93 4.51 1.25
C THR A 953 26.07 5.17 0.48
N GLU A 954 27.12 5.58 1.17
CA GLU A 954 28.32 6.11 0.54
C GLU A 954 28.06 7.30 -0.42
N ARG A 955 27.10 8.16 -0.08
CA ARG A 955 26.77 9.35 -0.89
C ARG A 955 27.26 10.63 -0.20
N PRO A 956 27.42 11.75 -0.94
CA PRO A 956 27.63 13.04 -0.30
C PRO A 956 26.45 13.42 0.58
N VAL A 957 26.74 14.08 1.69
CA VAL A 957 25.73 14.74 2.52
C VAL A 957 25.08 15.88 1.75
N VAL A 958 23.77 16.03 1.90
CA VAL A 958 23.01 17.13 1.31
C VAL A 958 23.34 18.44 2.01
N VAL A 959 23.48 18.41 3.33
CA VAL A 959 23.82 19.58 4.13
C VAL A 959 25.31 19.51 4.52
N VAL A 960 26.10 20.35 3.85
CA VAL A 960 27.54 20.51 4.11
C VAL A 960 27.81 21.07 5.52
N ASP A 961 29.02 20.87 6.03
CA ASP A 961 29.40 21.27 7.38
C ASP A 961 29.16 22.73 7.66
N ALA A 962 29.61 23.63 6.78
CA ALA A 962 29.42 25.08 6.91
C ALA A 962 27.96 25.50 7.19
N ASN A 963 26.99 24.68 6.78
CA ASN A 963 25.57 24.92 6.93
C ASN A 963 24.89 24.06 8.01
N SER A 964 25.62 23.11 8.61
CA SER A 964 25.13 22.18 9.63
C SER A 964 25.82 22.34 10.99
N GLN A 965 26.69 23.33 11.17
CA GLN A 965 27.33 23.60 12.46
C GLN A 965 26.38 24.25 13.46
N HIS A 966 26.72 24.12 14.75
CA HIS A 966 26.09 24.85 15.85
C HIS A 966 26.05 26.35 15.57
N ASP A 967 24.97 27.05 15.94
CA ASP A 967 24.79 28.50 15.70
C ASP A 967 25.91 29.39 16.30
N ASP A 968 26.73 28.82 17.21
CA ASP A 968 27.82 29.49 17.92
C ASP A 968 29.21 29.18 17.31
N ALA A 969 29.29 28.23 16.37
CA ALA A 969 30.53 27.88 15.69
C ALA A 969 30.87 28.96 14.65
N LYS A 970 31.94 29.73 14.88
CA LYS A 970 32.40 30.77 13.96
C LYS A 970 33.72 30.37 13.30
N GLY A 971 33.68 30.10 12.00
CA GLY A 971 34.89 30.00 11.16
C GLY A 971 35.53 28.62 11.04
N ASP A 972 34.95 27.57 11.63
CA ASP A 972 35.42 26.20 11.46
C ASP A 972 34.92 25.60 10.13
N ARG A 973 35.71 24.73 9.50
CA ARG A 973 35.31 23.99 8.28
C ARG A 973 34.62 22.65 8.58
N ASP A 974 34.91 22.05 9.73
CA ASP A 974 34.37 20.75 10.17
C ASP A 974 33.44 20.92 11.38
N TRP A 975 32.62 19.91 11.70
CA TRP A 975 31.80 19.94 12.93
C TRP A 975 32.67 20.10 14.19
N ASN A 976 32.41 21.16 14.95
CA ASN A 976 33.07 21.41 16.22
C ASN A 976 32.52 20.44 17.30
N VAL A 977 33.17 19.28 17.42
CA VAL A 977 32.74 18.15 18.26
C VAL A 977 32.45 18.55 19.73
N PRO A 978 33.29 19.36 20.41
CA PRO A 978 33.00 19.82 21.77
C PRO A 978 31.69 20.62 21.91
N LEU A 979 31.31 21.42 20.90
CA LEU A 979 30.05 22.18 20.93
C LEU A 979 28.82 21.28 20.80
N PHE A 980 28.93 20.17 20.08
CA PHE A 980 27.84 19.20 19.92
C PHE A 980 27.65 18.31 21.15
N ILE A 981 28.75 17.83 21.74
CA ILE A 981 28.71 16.95 22.91
C ILE A 981 28.47 17.73 24.21
N GLN A 982 28.71 19.06 24.20
CA GLN A 982 28.58 19.94 25.36
C GLN A 982 29.44 19.49 26.56
N ASP A 983 30.53 18.79 26.28
CA ASP A 983 31.47 18.27 27.26
C ASP A 983 32.90 18.21 26.67
N CYS A 984 33.90 18.09 27.53
CA CYS A 984 35.29 17.96 27.12
C CYS A 984 35.60 16.51 26.73
N LEU A 985 36.14 16.30 25.52
CA LEU A 985 36.55 14.97 25.05
C LEU A 985 37.62 14.30 25.95
N ASP A 986 38.47 15.11 26.58
CA ASP A 986 39.61 14.62 27.38
C ASP A 986 39.25 14.38 28.86
N LYS A 987 38.21 15.05 29.38
CA LYS A 987 37.78 14.98 30.79
C LYS A 987 36.26 15.05 30.88
N PRO A 988 35.56 13.92 30.72
CA PRO A 988 34.10 13.91 30.75
C PRO A 988 33.53 14.15 32.15
N LYS A 989 32.40 14.85 32.23
CA LYS A 989 31.80 15.33 33.49
C LYS A 989 30.70 14.45 34.09
N LEU A 990 30.17 13.47 33.35
CA LEU A 990 29.08 12.61 33.81
C LEU A 990 29.39 11.12 33.57
N VAL A 991 29.31 10.33 34.64
CA VAL A 991 29.18 8.87 34.57
C VAL A 991 27.93 8.51 35.35
N VAL A 992 26.93 7.98 34.65
CA VAL A 992 25.68 7.47 35.23
C VAL A 992 25.82 5.97 35.33
N HIS A 993 25.37 5.38 36.44
CA HIS A 993 25.45 3.93 36.69
C HIS A 993 24.06 3.37 36.99
N TRP A 994 23.81 2.10 36.65
CA TRP A 994 22.58 1.38 36.98
C TRP A 994 22.70 0.64 38.32
N PRO A 995 21.66 0.60 39.19
CA PRO A 995 20.32 1.17 39.04
C PRO A 995 20.26 2.68 39.32
N CYS A 996 19.53 3.42 38.48
CA CYS A 996 19.27 4.85 38.64
C CYS A 996 17.78 5.18 38.42
N SER A 997 17.37 6.43 38.66
CA SER A 997 15.99 6.83 38.40
C SER A 997 15.67 6.85 36.90
N TYR A 998 14.39 6.69 36.54
CA TYR A 998 13.95 6.76 35.14
C TYR A 998 14.40 8.05 34.44
N GLY A 999 14.30 9.20 35.14
CA GLY A 999 14.69 10.50 34.59
C GLY A 999 16.20 10.58 34.30
N GLU A 1000 17.03 10.05 35.19
CA GLU A 1000 18.49 10.00 35.01
C GLU A 1000 18.88 9.07 33.84
N ALA A 1001 18.24 7.89 33.74
CA ALA A 1001 18.45 6.97 32.62
C ALA A 1001 18.03 7.58 31.28
N ALA A 1002 16.83 8.17 31.22
CA ALA A 1002 16.29 8.81 30.02
C ALA A 1002 17.18 9.98 29.55
N GLU A 1003 17.67 10.79 30.48
CA GLU A 1003 18.59 11.88 30.19
C GLU A 1003 19.95 11.38 29.69
N ALA A 1004 20.52 10.37 30.36
CA ALA A 1004 21.81 9.78 29.98
C ALA A 1004 21.78 9.22 28.55
N ILE A 1005 20.70 8.49 28.20
CA ILE A 1005 20.52 7.93 26.85
C ILE A 1005 20.33 9.06 25.83
N ALA A 1006 19.46 10.03 26.09
CA ALA A 1006 19.21 11.14 25.16
C ALA A 1006 20.47 11.98 24.88
N ARG A 1007 21.31 12.24 25.91
CA ARG A 1007 22.59 12.96 25.77
C ARG A 1007 23.62 12.20 24.95
N SER A 1008 23.50 10.88 24.84
CA SER A 1008 24.41 10.05 24.04
C SER A 1008 24.07 10.05 22.54
N ALA A 1009 22.85 10.47 22.15
CA ALA A 1009 22.40 10.44 20.75
C ALA A 1009 23.19 11.32 19.76
N PRO A 1010 23.72 12.51 20.12
CA PRO A 1010 24.62 13.24 19.23
C PRO A 1010 25.95 12.51 18.98
N VAL A 1011 26.43 11.70 19.94
CA VAL A 1011 27.71 10.98 19.83
C VAL A 1011 27.66 9.93 18.73
N LYS A 1012 26.55 9.17 18.60
CA LYS A 1012 26.38 8.23 17.48
C LYS A 1012 26.35 8.96 16.14
N VAL A 1013 25.69 10.11 16.04
CA VAL A 1013 25.61 10.89 14.80
C VAL A 1013 26.99 11.41 14.42
N LEU A 1014 27.77 11.88 15.39
CA LEU A 1014 29.16 12.27 15.20
C LEU A 1014 30.00 11.09 14.69
N MET A 1015 29.83 9.89 15.23
CA MET A 1015 30.52 8.70 14.71
C MET A 1015 30.23 8.49 13.21
N PHE A 1016 28.96 8.55 12.79
CA PHE A 1016 28.62 8.49 11.36
C PHE A 1016 29.18 9.66 10.55
N ARG A 1017 29.22 10.87 11.11
CA ARG A 1017 29.82 12.04 10.43
C ARG A 1017 31.33 11.85 10.21
N HIS A 1018 32.02 11.27 11.18
CA HIS A 1018 33.44 10.95 11.09
C HIS A 1018 33.72 9.84 10.06
N VAL A 1019 32.87 8.82 9.98
CA VAL A 1019 32.87 7.84 8.88
C VAL A 1019 32.74 8.55 7.53
N HIS A 1020 31.84 9.53 7.42
CA HIS A 1020 31.67 10.32 6.20
C HIS A 1020 32.91 11.16 5.85
N TYR A 1021 33.54 11.82 6.83
CA TYR A 1021 34.78 12.57 6.59
C TYR A 1021 35.87 11.66 6.04
N LEU A 1022 36.02 10.46 6.61
CA LEU A 1022 37.01 9.51 6.14
C LEU A 1022 36.69 9.04 4.71
N GLN A 1023 35.43 8.71 4.40
CA GLN A 1023 34.99 8.38 3.04
C GLN A 1023 35.29 9.51 2.05
N ASN A 1024 35.09 10.77 2.44
CA ASN A 1024 35.31 11.93 1.57
C ASN A 1024 36.81 12.19 1.32
N VAL A 1025 37.65 12.11 2.36
CA VAL A 1025 39.11 12.26 2.25
C VAL A 1025 39.69 11.19 1.32
N LEU A 1026 39.21 9.94 1.43
CA LEU A 1026 39.64 8.85 0.53
C LEU A 1026 39.26 9.10 -0.93
N ARG A 1027 38.04 9.61 -1.19
CA ARG A 1027 37.60 9.93 -2.55
C ARG A 1027 38.38 11.07 -3.19
N GLN A 1028 38.77 12.06 -2.39
CA GLN A 1028 39.50 13.22 -2.85
C GLN A 1028 40.99 12.94 -3.08
N GLY A 1029 41.51 11.77 -2.65
CA GLY A 1029 42.92 11.43 -2.78
C GLY A 1029 43.82 12.35 -1.97
N GLU A 1030 43.35 12.78 -0.80
CA GLU A 1030 44.06 13.70 0.09
C GLU A 1030 45.30 13.07 0.74
N SER A 1031 46.18 13.90 1.33
CA SER A 1031 47.46 13.43 1.86
C SER A 1031 47.31 12.46 3.05
N ALA A 1032 48.28 11.56 3.21
CA ALA A 1032 48.29 10.58 4.30
C ALA A 1032 48.22 11.23 5.69
N GLU A 1033 48.79 12.44 5.87
CA GLU A 1033 48.68 13.19 7.13
C GLU A 1033 47.24 13.59 7.45
N LYS A 1034 46.47 14.01 6.43
CA LYS A 1034 45.05 14.35 6.61
C LYS A 1034 44.20 13.12 6.90
N VAL A 1035 44.49 11.99 6.22
CA VAL A 1035 43.83 10.70 6.51
C VAL A 1035 44.02 10.33 7.98
N GLU A 1036 45.25 10.38 8.48
CA GLU A 1036 45.57 10.05 9.86
C GLU A 1036 44.98 11.04 10.88
N ASP A 1037 44.92 12.34 10.56
CA ASP A 1037 44.24 13.33 11.39
C ASP A 1037 42.73 13.02 11.54
N VAL A 1038 42.05 12.65 10.46
CA VAL A 1038 40.63 12.23 10.53
C VAL A 1038 40.48 10.94 11.34
N ILE A 1039 41.38 9.96 11.16
CA ILE A 1039 41.37 8.73 11.97
C ILE A 1039 41.53 9.07 13.45
N GLU A 1040 42.51 9.89 13.83
CA GLU A 1040 42.75 10.28 15.21
C GLU A 1040 41.52 10.95 15.83
N ARG A 1041 40.91 11.90 15.12
CA ARG A 1041 39.68 12.56 15.56
C ARG A 1041 38.52 11.57 15.73
N SER A 1042 38.38 10.61 14.82
CA SER A 1042 37.35 9.57 14.88
C SER A 1042 37.54 8.64 16.09
N VAL A 1043 38.79 8.27 16.39
CA VAL A 1043 39.15 7.47 17.57
C VAL A 1043 38.83 8.22 18.87
N ARG A 1044 39.02 9.54 18.92
CA ARG A 1044 38.64 10.34 20.10
C ARG A 1044 37.13 10.28 20.38
N VAL A 1045 36.28 10.29 19.35
CA VAL A 1045 34.82 10.12 19.52
C VAL A 1045 34.49 8.73 20.07
N TYR A 1046 35.13 7.68 19.55
CA TYR A 1046 34.94 6.32 20.08
C TYR A 1046 35.41 6.17 21.54
N ARG A 1047 36.57 6.77 21.87
CA ARG A 1047 37.09 6.80 23.24
C ARG A 1047 36.14 7.54 24.18
N TYR A 1048 35.63 8.69 23.75
CA TYR A 1048 34.65 9.46 24.51
C TYR A 1048 33.43 8.61 24.84
N TRP A 1049 32.81 7.96 23.84
CA TRP A 1049 31.70 7.04 24.06
C TRP A 1049 32.02 6.01 25.14
N ASN A 1050 33.15 5.33 25.04
CA ASN A 1050 33.51 4.28 25.98
C ASN A 1050 33.74 4.78 27.42
N MET A 1051 34.22 6.02 27.58
CA MET A 1051 34.49 6.61 28.89
C MET A 1051 33.24 7.21 29.55
N THR A 1052 32.22 7.61 28.79
CA THR A 1052 31.03 8.32 29.30
C THR A 1052 29.77 7.46 29.31
N HIS A 1053 29.40 6.95 28.14
CA HIS A 1053 28.12 6.30 27.92
C HIS A 1053 28.27 4.77 27.84
N GLY A 1054 29.37 4.28 27.28
CA GLY A 1054 29.57 2.85 27.02
C GLY A 1054 29.56 1.98 28.28
N ALA A 1055 30.03 2.49 29.42
CA ALA A 1055 29.94 1.77 30.69
C ALA A 1055 28.48 1.61 31.13
N PHE A 1056 27.71 2.71 31.13
CA PHE A 1056 26.29 2.70 31.44
C PHE A 1056 25.50 1.76 30.50
N PHE A 1057 25.76 1.82 29.19
CA PHE A 1057 25.10 0.95 28.22
C PHE A 1057 25.41 -0.55 28.46
N ARG A 1058 26.62 -0.91 28.90
CA ARG A 1058 26.93 -2.29 29.30
C ARG A 1058 26.23 -2.70 30.58
N GLU A 1059 26.16 -1.83 31.58
CA GLU A 1059 25.39 -2.10 32.80
C GLU A 1059 23.90 -2.30 32.50
N LEU A 1060 23.34 -1.51 31.57
CA LEU A 1060 21.97 -1.70 31.09
C LEU A 1060 21.80 -3.04 30.36
N LEU A 1061 22.79 -3.44 29.55
CA LEU A 1061 22.78 -4.72 28.85
C LEU A 1061 22.81 -5.91 29.82
N GLU A 1062 23.63 -5.84 30.87
CA GLU A 1062 23.77 -6.88 31.89
C GLU A 1062 22.52 -7.01 32.77
N ASN A 1063 21.82 -5.89 33.03
CA ASN A 1063 20.65 -5.84 33.91
C ASN A 1063 19.34 -5.65 33.13
N TYR A 1064 19.28 -6.10 31.88
CA TYR A 1064 18.22 -5.79 30.92
C TYR A 1064 16.80 -6.02 31.48
N ASP A 1065 16.58 -7.15 32.15
CA ASP A 1065 15.27 -7.54 32.72
C ASP A 1065 14.78 -6.62 33.84
N SER A 1066 15.68 -5.87 34.48
CA SER A 1066 15.33 -4.93 35.56
C SER A 1066 14.95 -3.53 35.06
N ILE A 1067 15.15 -3.26 33.77
CA ILE A 1067 15.02 -1.93 33.17
C ILE A 1067 13.58 -1.69 32.69
N PRO A 1068 13.02 -0.48 32.87
CA PRO A 1068 11.73 -0.14 32.29
C PRO A 1068 11.70 -0.29 30.77
N SER A 1069 10.62 -0.86 30.22
CA SER A 1069 10.41 -1.14 28.78
C SER A 1069 10.68 0.08 27.88
N ARG A 1070 10.29 1.29 28.31
CA ARG A 1070 10.59 2.54 27.58
C ARG A 1070 12.08 2.84 27.48
N ILE A 1071 12.84 2.60 28.53
CA ILE A 1071 14.30 2.75 28.52
C ILE A 1071 14.94 1.65 27.65
N GLN A 1072 14.43 0.42 27.71
CA GLN A 1072 14.87 -0.68 26.82
C GLN A 1072 14.73 -0.32 25.33
N SER A 1073 13.60 0.30 24.94
CA SER A 1073 13.35 0.75 23.55
C SER A 1073 14.29 1.87 23.07
N TRP A 1074 14.65 2.82 23.95
CA TRP A 1074 15.57 3.91 23.60
C TRP A 1074 17.02 3.42 23.55
N PHE A 1075 17.39 2.56 24.49
CA PHE A 1075 18.71 1.95 24.59
C PHE A 1075 19.13 1.28 23.27
N ILE A 1076 18.26 0.44 22.70
CA ILE A 1076 18.56 -0.25 21.43
C ILE A 1076 18.68 0.72 20.23
N CYS A 1077 17.85 1.77 20.21
CA CYS A 1077 17.85 2.80 19.15
C CYS A 1077 19.10 3.70 19.15
N ILE A 1078 19.92 3.65 20.20
CA ILE A 1078 21.23 4.33 20.27
C ILE A 1078 22.38 3.33 20.10
N SER A 1079 22.35 2.22 20.85
CA SER A 1079 23.43 1.24 20.89
C SER A 1079 23.70 0.62 19.52
N ALA A 1080 22.66 0.08 18.85
CA ALA A 1080 22.84 -0.58 17.56
C ALA A 1080 23.44 0.34 16.47
N PRO A 1081 22.92 1.57 16.24
CA PRO A 1081 23.56 2.49 15.30
C PRO A 1081 24.98 2.91 15.71
N MET A 1082 25.25 3.10 17.01
CA MET A 1082 26.59 3.46 17.48
C MET A 1082 27.62 2.38 17.09
N HIS A 1083 27.31 1.11 17.36
CA HIS A 1083 28.19 0.00 17.00
C HIS A 1083 28.28 -0.22 15.49
N LEU A 1084 27.20 0.01 14.73
CA LEU A 1084 27.29 0.02 13.26
C LEU A 1084 28.27 1.08 12.77
N GLY A 1085 28.21 2.30 13.31
CA GLY A 1085 29.16 3.36 12.96
C GLY A 1085 30.61 2.99 13.23
N VAL A 1086 30.88 2.31 14.36
CA VAL A 1086 32.23 1.80 14.70
C VAL A 1086 32.67 0.70 13.75
N LEU A 1087 31.79 -0.22 13.36
CA LEU A 1087 32.11 -1.27 12.38
C LEU A 1087 32.42 -0.67 11.00
N LEU A 1088 31.64 0.32 10.55
CA LEU A 1088 31.92 1.05 9.30
C LEU A 1088 33.26 1.80 9.36
N LEU A 1089 33.58 2.41 10.50
CA LEU A 1089 34.89 3.04 10.71
C LEU A 1089 36.01 2.00 10.64
N ALA A 1090 35.85 0.84 11.29
CA ALA A 1090 36.82 -0.24 11.27
C ALA A 1090 37.07 -0.77 9.85
N ASP A 1091 36.01 -0.89 9.03
CA ASP A 1091 36.12 -1.31 7.63
C ASP A 1091 36.91 -0.31 6.79
N LEU A 1092 36.65 1.00 6.96
CA LEU A 1092 37.40 2.05 6.26
C LEU A 1092 38.88 2.09 6.69
N VAL A 1093 39.17 1.99 7.99
CA VAL A 1093 40.56 1.98 8.46
C VAL A 1093 41.29 0.70 8.02
N SER A 1094 40.61 -0.44 8.00
CA SER A 1094 41.15 -1.69 7.43
C SER A 1094 41.47 -1.54 5.96
N HIS A 1095 40.61 -0.86 5.18
CA HIS A 1095 40.87 -0.57 3.78
C HIS A 1095 42.07 0.37 3.59
N ILE A 1096 42.20 1.40 4.43
CA ILE A 1096 43.34 2.32 4.42
C ILE A 1096 44.66 1.60 4.71
N ASP A 1097 44.67 0.75 5.74
CA ASP A 1097 45.87 0.01 6.15
C ASP A 1097 46.28 -1.01 5.08
N THR A 1098 45.31 -1.72 4.48
CA THR A 1098 45.55 -2.72 3.42
C THR A 1098 46.10 -2.08 2.15
N ASN A 1099 45.59 -0.89 1.79
CA ASN A 1099 46.01 -0.17 0.57
C ASN A 1099 47.15 0.83 0.81
N SER A 1100 47.75 0.85 2.00
CA SER A 1100 48.86 1.76 2.36
C SER A 1100 48.55 3.25 2.11
N LEU A 1101 47.31 3.67 2.41
CA LEU A 1101 46.85 5.06 2.23
C LEU A 1101 47.11 5.96 3.45
N GLY A 1102 47.44 5.36 4.59
CA GLY A 1102 47.80 6.06 5.83
C GLY A 1102 49.31 6.25 6.02
N LEU A 1103 49.72 6.82 7.15
CA LEU A 1103 51.14 6.96 7.47
C LEU A 1103 51.72 5.61 7.94
N PRO A 1104 52.92 5.20 7.48
CA PRO A 1104 53.48 3.88 7.79
C PRO A 1104 53.64 3.60 9.29
N THR A 1105 54.05 4.61 10.07
CA THR A 1105 54.26 4.50 11.51
C THR A 1105 52.95 4.28 12.27
N GLN A 1106 51.91 5.06 11.97
CA GLN A 1106 50.58 4.86 12.56
C GLN A 1106 49.97 3.52 12.15
N THR A 1107 50.12 3.13 10.88
CA THR A 1107 49.64 1.84 10.36
C THR A 1107 50.28 0.67 11.12
N GLN A 1108 51.61 0.69 11.29
CA GLN A 1108 52.32 -0.33 12.04
C GLN A 1108 51.88 -0.37 13.51
N ASN A 1109 51.63 0.78 14.14
CA ASN A 1109 51.12 0.84 15.51
C ASN A 1109 49.72 0.22 15.64
N ARG A 1110 48.82 0.46 14.66
CA ARG A 1110 47.48 -0.17 14.64
C ARG A 1110 47.55 -1.69 14.44
N ILE A 1111 48.42 -2.16 13.55
CA ILE A 1111 48.64 -3.60 13.32
C ILE A 1111 49.23 -4.26 14.57
N ASN A 1112 50.28 -3.69 15.17
CA ASN A 1112 50.92 -4.23 16.36
C ASN A 1112 49.97 -4.26 17.57
N SER A 1113 49.14 -3.23 17.71
CA SER A 1113 48.11 -3.18 18.76
C SER A 1113 46.87 -4.01 18.43
N LYS A 1114 46.76 -4.61 17.23
CA LYS A 1114 45.56 -5.30 16.75
C LYS A 1114 44.29 -4.45 16.90
N TRP A 1115 44.41 -3.14 16.71
CA TRP A 1115 43.35 -2.20 17.07
C TRP A 1115 42.03 -2.48 16.34
N ILE A 1116 42.08 -2.70 15.02
CA ILE A 1116 40.91 -2.99 14.18
C ILE A 1116 40.19 -4.27 14.65
N LEU A 1117 40.94 -5.33 14.94
CA LEU A 1117 40.37 -6.59 15.43
C LEU A 1117 39.65 -6.38 16.76
N ARG A 1118 40.27 -5.69 17.72
CA ARG A 1118 39.66 -5.44 19.04
C ARG A 1118 38.37 -4.62 18.96
N ILE A 1119 38.33 -3.59 18.12
CA ILE A 1119 37.12 -2.76 18.00
C ILE A 1119 35.99 -3.49 17.27
N ARG A 1120 36.31 -4.33 16.28
CA ARG A 1120 35.34 -5.21 15.60
C ARG A 1120 34.78 -6.23 16.56
N GLU A 1121 35.65 -6.97 17.26
CA GLU A 1121 35.25 -7.98 18.25
C GLU A 1121 34.35 -7.38 19.33
N ARG A 1122 34.76 -6.25 19.93
CA ARG A 1122 33.96 -5.58 20.96
C ARG A 1122 32.60 -5.13 20.45
N SER A 1123 32.55 -4.53 19.27
CA SER A 1123 31.28 -4.01 18.72
C SER A 1123 30.36 -5.14 18.26
N ALA A 1124 30.91 -6.19 17.67
CA ALA A 1124 30.15 -7.39 17.32
C ALA A 1124 29.63 -8.12 18.56
N LYS A 1125 30.41 -8.15 19.65
CA LYS A 1125 29.99 -8.69 20.95
C LYS A 1125 28.85 -7.89 21.56
N GLU A 1126 29.01 -6.57 21.68
CA GLU A 1126 27.95 -5.71 22.23
C GLU A 1126 26.66 -5.82 21.36
N LEU A 1127 26.77 -5.97 20.04
CA LEU A 1127 25.61 -6.24 19.16
C LEU A 1127 24.99 -7.64 19.35
N SER A 1128 25.79 -8.68 19.60
CA SER A 1128 25.29 -10.04 19.80
C SER A 1128 24.62 -10.19 21.17
N ASP A 1129 25.21 -9.58 22.19
CA ASP A 1129 24.63 -9.48 23.51
C ASP A 1129 23.32 -8.67 23.47
N LEU A 1130 23.28 -7.59 22.69
CA LEU A 1130 22.07 -6.79 22.46
C LEU A 1130 20.98 -7.61 21.75
N ALA A 1131 21.36 -8.37 20.72
CA ALA A 1131 20.45 -9.28 20.03
C ALA A 1131 19.88 -10.34 20.99
N ARG A 1132 20.71 -10.91 21.85
CA ARG A 1132 20.31 -11.91 22.85
C ARG A 1132 19.27 -11.37 23.82
N VAL A 1133 19.56 -10.24 24.48
CA VAL A 1133 18.66 -9.70 25.52
C VAL A 1133 17.35 -9.15 24.94
N THR A 1134 17.38 -8.67 23.70
CA THR A 1134 16.18 -8.13 23.05
C THR A 1134 15.32 -9.19 22.38
N THR A 1135 15.78 -10.45 22.27
CA THR A 1135 15.03 -11.57 21.66
C THR A 1135 14.73 -12.68 22.66
N PRO A 1136 13.96 -12.40 23.73
CA PRO A 1136 13.69 -13.38 24.77
C PRO A 1136 12.89 -14.57 24.24
N SER A 1137 13.11 -15.76 24.79
CA SER A 1137 12.39 -16.99 24.40
C SER A 1137 10.88 -16.95 24.71
N THR A 1138 10.45 -16.04 25.59
CA THR A 1138 9.05 -15.81 25.95
C THR A 1138 8.72 -14.31 25.83
N PRO A 1139 7.63 -13.94 25.13
CA PRO A 1139 7.18 -12.55 25.06
C PRO A 1139 6.93 -11.97 26.45
N GLN A 1140 7.44 -10.77 26.72
CA GLN A 1140 7.17 -10.08 27.97
C GLN A 1140 6.07 -9.01 27.78
N PRO A 1141 5.09 -8.90 28.69
CA PRO A 1141 4.07 -7.88 28.61
C PRO A 1141 4.71 -6.48 28.70
N SER A 1142 4.48 -5.65 27.69
CA SER A 1142 5.04 -4.29 27.62
C SER A 1142 3.95 -3.22 27.65
N GLU A 1143 4.35 -1.97 27.91
CA GLU A 1143 3.45 -0.81 27.84
C GLU A 1143 3.14 -0.36 26.40
N PHE A 1144 3.78 -0.98 25.40
CA PHE A 1144 3.63 -0.63 24.00
C PHE A 1144 2.44 -1.35 23.35
N HIS A 1145 2.08 -0.90 22.15
CA HIS A 1145 1.09 -1.57 21.31
C HIS A 1145 1.39 -3.07 21.18
N HIS A 1146 0.35 -3.91 21.17
CA HIS A 1146 0.48 -5.37 21.12
C HIS A 1146 1.37 -5.90 19.98
N ALA A 1147 1.42 -5.22 18.83
CA ALA A 1147 2.35 -5.48 17.72
C ALA A 1147 3.83 -5.55 18.11
N LEU A 1148 4.20 -4.95 19.23
CA LEU A 1148 5.58 -4.75 19.67
C LEU A 1148 5.94 -5.63 20.89
N ASN A 1149 4.97 -6.37 21.44
CA ASN A 1149 5.14 -7.11 22.70
C ASN A 1149 6.04 -8.35 22.59
N GLU A 1150 6.31 -8.83 21.38
CA GLU A 1150 7.19 -9.99 21.20
C GLU A 1150 8.65 -9.66 21.50
N SER A 1151 9.12 -8.49 21.07
CA SER A 1151 10.53 -8.11 21.21
C SER A 1151 10.70 -6.60 21.07
N MET A 1152 11.56 -6.03 21.93
CA MET A 1152 11.95 -4.62 21.87
C MET A 1152 12.69 -4.26 20.57
N ILE A 1153 13.19 -5.25 19.81
CA ILE A 1153 13.78 -4.98 18.49
C ILE A 1153 12.74 -4.43 17.50
N LEU A 1154 11.45 -4.69 17.71
CA LEU A 1154 10.39 -4.21 16.83
C LEU A 1154 10.12 -2.72 17.04
N THR A 1155 10.46 -2.12 18.18
CA THR A 1155 10.18 -0.70 18.43
C THR A 1155 11.06 0.24 17.59
N GLU A 1156 12.10 -0.26 16.93
CA GLU A 1156 13.02 0.57 16.17
C GLU A 1156 12.36 1.21 14.92
N PRO A 1157 12.58 2.51 14.66
CA PRO A 1157 11.91 3.21 13.55
C PRO A 1157 12.67 3.18 12.22
N TRP A 1158 13.91 2.68 12.15
CA TRP A 1158 14.75 2.73 10.94
C TRP A 1158 15.45 1.39 10.66
N THR A 1159 14.67 0.45 10.13
CA THR A 1159 15.00 -0.98 10.02
C THR A 1159 16.32 -1.30 9.34
N VAL A 1160 16.69 -0.53 8.31
CA VAL A 1160 17.92 -0.78 7.56
C VAL A 1160 19.19 -0.66 8.41
N ILE A 1161 19.18 0.16 9.46
CA ILE A 1161 20.31 0.29 10.40
C ILE A 1161 20.53 -1.04 11.12
N PHE A 1162 19.45 -1.67 11.58
CA PHE A 1162 19.50 -2.90 12.35
C PHE A 1162 19.86 -4.08 11.44
N ILE A 1163 19.31 -4.10 10.22
CA ILE A 1163 19.70 -5.07 9.18
C ILE A 1163 21.22 -5.02 8.96
N ARG A 1164 21.78 -3.83 8.76
CA ARG A 1164 23.24 -3.66 8.56
C ARG A 1164 24.07 -4.03 9.79
N ALA A 1165 23.64 -3.60 10.98
CA ALA A 1165 24.36 -3.84 12.23
C ALA A 1165 24.47 -5.34 12.56
N PHE A 1166 23.35 -6.04 12.62
CA PHE A 1166 23.32 -7.46 12.98
C PHE A 1166 23.90 -8.34 11.88
N SER A 1167 23.73 -7.99 10.59
CA SER A 1167 24.35 -8.75 9.51
C SER A 1167 25.88 -8.64 9.55
N LYS A 1168 26.43 -7.44 9.78
CA LYS A 1168 27.89 -7.26 9.91
C LYS A 1168 28.46 -8.00 11.13
N ALA A 1169 27.78 -7.97 12.27
CA ALA A 1169 28.20 -8.72 13.45
C ALA A 1169 28.16 -10.24 13.21
N ALA A 1170 27.10 -10.75 12.57
CA ALA A 1170 26.98 -12.16 12.23
C ALA A 1170 28.08 -12.63 11.26
N ILE A 1171 28.35 -11.85 10.20
CA ILE A 1171 29.42 -12.15 9.23
C ILE A 1171 30.79 -12.15 9.92
N TYR A 1172 31.05 -11.18 10.81
CA TYR A 1172 32.28 -11.13 11.59
C TYR A 1172 32.50 -12.41 12.41
N TRP A 1173 31.50 -12.83 13.18
CA TRP A 1173 31.61 -14.05 14.00
C TRP A 1173 31.76 -15.34 13.18
N MET A 1174 31.09 -15.42 12.03
CA MET A 1174 31.25 -16.54 11.11
C MET A 1174 32.66 -16.58 10.48
N GLY A 1175 33.25 -15.41 10.20
CA GLY A 1175 34.65 -15.29 9.78
C GLY A 1175 35.62 -15.81 10.84
N GLU A 1176 35.48 -15.34 12.09
CA GLU A 1176 36.32 -15.80 13.21
C GLU A 1176 36.16 -17.31 13.46
N ALA A 1177 34.93 -17.84 13.38
CA ALA A 1177 34.67 -19.27 13.50
C ALA A 1177 35.37 -20.09 12.40
N ASN A 1178 35.40 -19.56 11.18
CA ASN A 1178 36.09 -20.20 10.05
C ASN A 1178 37.61 -20.22 10.25
N ASP A 1179 38.19 -19.12 10.75
CA ASP A 1179 39.62 -19.02 11.03
C ASP A 1179 40.04 -19.99 12.16
N LEU A 1180 39.22 -20.11 13.21
CA LEU A 1180 39.43 -21.05 14.32
C LEU A 1180 39.24 -22.52 13.91
N ARG A 1181 38.40 -22.81 12.90
CA ARG A 1181 38.24 -24.16 12.33
C ARG A 1181 39.56 -24.68 11.75
N GLY A 1182 40.40 -23.81 11.22
CA GLY A 1182 41.75 -24.13 10.75
C GLY A 1182 42.73 -24.52 11.87
N LEU A 1183 42.39 -24.27 13.15
CA LEU A 1183 43.23 -24.45 14.32
C LEU A 1183 42.72 -25.56 15.29
N GLU A 1184 41.72 -26.35 14.89
CA GLU A 1184 41.13 -27.46 15.66
C GLU A 1184 40.49 -27.09 17.03
N ALA A 1185 40.18 -25.80 17.27
CA ALA A 1185 39.60 -25.30 18.53
C ALA A 1185 38.05 -25.41 18.58
N LYS A 1186 37.53 -26.65 18.59
CA LYS A 1186 36.08 -26.92 18.42
C LYS A 1186 35.15 -26.16 19.38
N GLY A 1187 35.52 -26.01 20.65
CA GLY A 1187 34.68 -25.31 21.64
C GLY A 1187 34.56 -23.80 21.41
N GLU A 1188 35.63 -23.16 20.93
CA GLU A 1188 35.62 -21.73 20.59
C GLU A 1188 34.83 -21.46 19.31
N VAL A 1189 34.89 -22.38 18.34
CA VAL A 1189 34.07 -22.32 17.11
C VAL A 1189 32.58 -22.33 17.44
N ASP A 1190 32.15 -23.22 18.33
CA ASP A 1190 30.74 -23.30 18.75
C ASP A 1190 30.28 -22.02 19.47
N GLU A 1191 31.14 -21.39 20.27
CA GLU A 1191 30.85 -20.10 20.93
C GLU A 1191 30.67 -18.95 19.92
N ARG A 1192 31.57 -18.83 18.93
CA ARG A 1192 31.47 -17.79 17.89
C ARG A 1192 30.24 -18.01 17.01
N LEU A 1193 29.91 -19.25 16.66
CA LEU A 1193 28.68 -19.58 15.93
C LEU A 1193 27.41 -19.31 16.75
N ALA A 1194 27.45 -19.48 18.07
CA ALA A 1194 26.35 -19.09 18.95
C ALA A 1194 26.16 -17.56 18.97
N GLN A 1195 27.23 -16.78 19.02
CA GLN A 1195 27.13 -15.31 18.92
C GLN A 1195 26.56 -14.86 17.58
N ALA A 1196 26.97 -15.49 16.48
CA ALA A 1196 26.37 -15.25 15.17
C ALA A 1196 24.87 -15.58 15.14
N GLU A 1197 24.46 -16.66 15.81
CA GLU A 1197 23.06 -17.09 15.89
C GLU A 1197 22.16 -16.06 16.58
N GLU A 1198 22.64 -15.40 17.63
CA GLU A 1198 21.89 -14.34 18.31
C GLU A 1198 21.55 -13.21 17.32
N CYS A 1199 22.51 -12.77 16.51
CA CYS A 1199 22.29 -11.76 15.47
C CYS A 1199 21.32 -12.24 14.37
N VAL A 1200 21.41 -13.51 13.94
CA VAL A 1200 20.49 -14.09 12.94
C VAL A 1200 19.06 -14.16 13.49
N ARG A 1201 18.89 -14.50 14.77
CA ARG A 1201 17.58 -14.52 15.45
C ARG A 1201 16.97 -13.12 15.53
N ALA A 1202 17.77 -12.11 15.86
CA ALA A 1202 17.35 -10.71 15.82
C ALA A 1202 16.85 -10.30 14.43
N LEU A 1203 17.58 -10.65 13.36
CA LEU A 1203 17.15 -10.38 11.98
C LEU A 1203 15.87 -11.12 11.60
N TRP A 1204 15.67 -12.35 12.09
CA TRP A 1204 14.45 -13.12 11.84
C TRP A 1204 13.20 -12.49 12.46
N ILE A 1205 13.31 -12.04 13.71
CA ILE A 1205 12.23 -11.33 14.43
C ILE A 1205 11.96 -9.99 13.75
N LEU A 1206 13.00 -9.26 13.37
CA LEU A 1206 12.86 -8.05 12.55
C LEU A 1206 12.19 -8.34 11.19
N GLY A 1207 12.35 -9.57 10.69
CA GLY A 1207 11.71 -10.12 9.51
C GLY A 1207 10.18 -10.13 9.55
N LYS A 1208 9.57 -9.98 10.73
CA LYS A 1208 8.12 -9.86 10.89
C LYS A 1208 7.58 -8.57 10.26
N LYS A 1209 8.33 -7.47 10.36
CA LYS A 1209 8.00 -6.19 9.72
C LYS A 1209 8.76 -5.91 8.42
N SER A 1210 9.89 -6.59 8.19
CA SER A 1210 10.81 -6.32 7.09
C SER A 1210 11.11 -7.53 6.22
N ASP A 1211 10.81 -7.41 4.94
CA ASP A 1211 11.19 -8.42 3.96
C ASP A 1211 12.72 -8.55 3.78
N GLY A 1212 13.44 -7.43 3.79
CA GLY A 1212 14.90 -7.42 3.69
C GLY A 1212 15.57 -8.11 4.89
N ALA A 1213 15.07 -7.84 6.11
CA ALA A 1213 15.60 -8.49 7.32
C ALA A 1213 15.38 -10.00 7.28
N ARG A 1214 14.19 -10.46 6.85
CA ARG A 1214 13.88 -11.88 6.73
C ARG A 1214 14.82 -12.58 5.74
N ARG A 1215 15.06 -11.98 4.57
CA ARG A 1215 15.98 -12.52 3.56
C ARG A 1215 17.43 -12.58 4.07
N CYS A 1216 17.92 -11.53 4.73
CA CYS A 1216 19.26 -11.56 5.35
C CYS A 1216 19.37 -12.67 6.39
N ALA A 1217 18.36 -12.86 7.24
CA ALA A 1217 18.35 -13.95 8.23
C ALA A 1217 18.42 -15.33 7.57
N GLU A 1218 17.69 -15.56 6.48
CA GLU A 1218 17.71 -16.82 5.73
C GLU A 1218 19.06 -17.12 5.08
N VAL A 1219 19.69 -16.11 4.46
CA VAL A 1219 21.02 -16.22 3.84
C VAL A 1219 22.08 -16.52 4.90
N LEU A 1220 22.11 -15.75 5.99
CA LEU A 1220 23.07 -15.94 7.08
C LEU A 1220 22.86 -17.27 7.81
N SER A 1221 21.61 -17.71 8.03
CA SER A 1221 21.29 -19.02 8.61
C SER A 1221 21.80 -20.18 7.72
N ARG A 1222 21.71 -20.03 6.39
CA ARG A 1222 22.25 -21.02 5.44
C ARG A 1222 23.78 -21.07 5.46
N ALA A 1223 24.44 -19.91 5.50
CA ALA A 1223 25.89 -19.83 5.61
C ALA A 1223 26.41 -20.46 6.91
N LYS A 1224 25.79 -20.11 8.05
CA LYS A 1224 26.10 -20.68 9.37
C LYS A 1224 25.96 -22.20 9.40
N ARG A 1225 24.86 -22.75 8.87
CA ARG A 1225 24.63 -24.20 8.81
C ARG A 1225 25.72 -24.94 8.03
N LYS A 1226 26.28 -24.33 6.98
CA LYS A 1226 27.39 -24.92 6.21
C LYS A 1226 28.72 -24.84 6.95
N LEU A 1227 28.95 -23.80 7.75
CA LEU A 1227 30.12 -23.69 8.61
C LEU A 1227 30.10 -24.72 9.76
N ALA A 1228 28.92 -25.06 10.27
CA ALA A 1228 28.72 -26.05 11.32
C ALA A 1228 28.88 -27.51 10.85
N VAL A 1229 28.70 -27.77 9.55
CA VAL A 1229 28.96 -29.06 8.89
C VAL A 1229 30.43 -29.12 8.46
#